data_AF-A0A822EUV4-F1
#
_entry.id   AF-A0A822EUV4-F1
#
_cell.length_a   1.000
_cell.length_b   1.000
_cell.length_c   1.000
_cell.angle_alpha   90.00
_cell.angle_beta   90.00
_cell.angle_gamma   90.00
#
_symmetry.space_group_name_H-M   'P 1'
#
loop_
_entity.id
_entity.type
_entity.pdbx_description
1 polymer ?
#
loop_
_entity_poly.entity_id
_entity_poly.type
_entity_poly.pdbx_seq_one_letter_code
_entity_poly.pdbx_strand_id
1 'polypeptide(L)'
;MDNPTGTINSLYQYENIEDNILNKLKKLRQHYPERFPLSIHVLATVHDTIDGEWQQRLRQAMEQRNRVSIFLIPYQMSNFNWIVVIIKFKTDGQVERAEFIDPLRESNLDIDKLQIQFGEIYPGIILQPRSIRKQEDREKSIELTIETLLKLAEEYQTTNINDLHDKTIGDQNANDRLNKEKGSFPILTANGGNRVRHQYSKQIPSVNIQHQLEQLVKVPQTELHNSNWNDENCPITEESLRNMQEDFSSMPSCSEKSIIFLLYYLSLKLISNPIGLDRTVEVPDQIKTKIDKEFEHLKERLKIEEENSKEIHNFIQELTVDIKQENWRNGLILLRKIFKKISPLNIHELFRLIKKVNSTVYTIKKKDIIFFLGLTGSGKSTTIHFLAGSKMIEIKVSDLYHIAPVEINNPDLKYITTSPFAKSETRHITSVEVKLKNTNGLTKESIILCDSPGFEDTSGPEVDIANGLGIVNVIKVCTSVKPVVVISYKSIGDRLQGLKNLIHVLSALIPGIRDQIEAFSYIFTKFPEKEKDTIHAFIKEIHRKLKDDETSDKSFMFLLEDILQKTRQGARVLDPINDKHETILDELIKSIAIDHPENVFQFSITGKSKTTLQEQLTKHQLNIRSATERSEYELVKYRLDQLKCLNDLLGQHYIEQVYNDCLRHISRYLSEEYERGISAMKRCLMSQTSLNDEDIRQYQVCIDHAKLAKEVQENHLGIEVISSTAFIEDLNRQVDLMLLDVREKDVDDISIRMSLEKIKTILNAFPDLDSKKLDNICQVLLEKLDSLVVSFKKSISSNKFDEAASHITKLYRAIDVLQDHLDREEIKAKYVQLKEYFLHHVNDCLGKLKYIFTQTKLDKNDIDIINRCVCMLENAKNTFDLQSHIFEEEINKLYENLLSNIMIYFEEIIKRINVELENENSFHVE
;
A
#
# COMPACT_ATOMS: atom_id res chain seq x y z
N MET A 1 43.18 -20.19 12.35
CA MET A 1 43.79 -18.95 12.83
C MET A 1 43.09 -17.83 12.07
N ASP A 2 42.23 -16.98 12.60
CA ASP A 2 41.64 -16.79 13.93
C ASP A 2 40.26 -16.15 13.72
N ASN A 3 39.32 -16.48 14.61
CA ASN A 3 38.00 -15.86 14.73
C ASN A 3 38.08 -14.35 15.01
N PRO A 4 37.07 -13.59 14.57
CA PRO A 4 36.55 -12.49 15.35
C PRO A 4 35.10 -12.80 15.77
N THR A 5 34.96 -13.37 16.96
CA THR A 5 33.75 -13.23 17.77
C THR A 5 33.65 -11.77 18.24
N GLY A 6 32.71 -11.02 17.66
CA GLY A 6 32.43 -9.63 17.99
C GLY A 6 30.92 -9.35 17.91
N THR A 7 30.26 -9.57 19.04
CA THR A 7 29.02 -8.94 19.53
C THR A 7 28.08 -8.31 18.49
N ILE A 8 27.13 -9.09 17.97
CA ILE A 8 25.88 -8.58 17.40
C ILE A 8 24.83 -8.69 18.52
N ASN A 9 24.60 -7.59 19.24
CA ASN A 9 23.52 -7.47 20.21
C ASN A 9 23.13 -5.99 20.32
N SER A 10 22.31 -5.48 19.39
CA SER A 10 21.51 -4.25 19.60
C SER A 10 20.48 -3.95 18.49
N LEU A 11 19.89 -4.95 17.84
CA LEU A 11 18.66 -4.77 17.06
C LEU A 11 17.61 -5.74 17.61
N TYR A 12 16.32 -5.40 17.50
CA TYR A 12 15.14 -6.07 18.06
C TYR A 12 14.79 -5.69 19.51
N GLN A 13 14.21 -4.49 19.69
CA GLN A 13 13.26 -4.23 20.78
C GLN A 13 11.84 -4.20 20.20
N TYR A 14 11.30 -5.39 19.96
CA TYR A 14 9.87 -5.68 20.02
C TYR A 14 9.77 -6.84 21.02
N GLU A 15 8.74 -6.87 21.87
CA GLU A 15 8.59 -7.87 22.94
C GLU A 15 9.02 -9.27 22.47
N ASN A 16 10.21 -9.69 22.90
CA ASN A 16 10.79 -10.94 22.46
C ASN A 16 9.89 -12.05 22.98
N ILE A 17 9.15 -12.72 22.08
CA ILE A 17 8.21 -13.77 22.46
C ILE A 17 8.93 -14.88 23.23
N GLU A 18 10.21 -15.12 22.92
CA GLU A 18 11.09 -15.98 23.70
C GLU A 18 11.15 -15.52 25.16
N ASP A 19 11.49 -14.26 25.41
CA ASP A 19 11.57 -13.69 26.77
C ASP A 19 10.20 -13.73 27.48
N ASN A 20 9.11 -13.49 26.76
CA ASN A 20 7.77 -13.55 27.32
C ASN A 20 7.36 -15.00 27.69
N ILE A 21 7.59 -15.98 26.81
CA ILE A 21 7.35 -17.40 27.10
C ILE A 21 8.26 -17.85 28.24
N LEU A 22 9.54 -17.45 28.24
CA LEU A 22 10.51 -17.81 29.27
C LEU A 22 10.15 -17.21 30.62
N ASN A 23 9.71 -15.94 30.66
CA ASN A 23 9.25 -15.28 31.87
C ASN A 23 7.95 -15.89 32.41
N LYS A 24 6.99 -16.24 31.54
CA LYS A 24 5.73 -16.88 31.96
C LYS A 24 5.97 -18.33 32.41
N LEU A 25 6.84 -19.10 31.74
CA LEU A 25 7.33 -20.42 32.20
C LEU A 25 8.03 -20.33 33.56
N LYS A 26 8.88 -19.32 33.77
CA LYS A 26 9.59 -19.13 35.04
C LYS A 26 8.62 -18.85 36.19
N LYS A 27 7.60 -18.01 35.96
CA LYS A 27 6.52 -17.75 36.94
C LYS A 27 5.69 -19.02 37.20
N LEU A 28 5.32 -19.77 36.15
CA LEU A 28 4.56 -21.01 36.28
C LEU A 28 5.35 -22.12 36.99
N ARG A 29 6.66 -22.23 36.74
CA ARG A 29 7.57 -23.14 37.46
C ARG A 29 7.62 -22.85 38.95
N GLN A 30 7.60 -21.56 39.33
CA GLN A 30 7.58 -21.15 40.73
C GLN A 30 6.27 -21.53 41.43
N HIS A 31 5.14 -21.49 40.72
CA HIS A 31 3.81 -21.74 41.30
C HIS A 31 3.35 -23.20 41.16
N TYR A 32 3.80 -23.91 40.12
CA TYR A 32 3.39 -25.28 39.77
C TYR A 32 4.59 -26.12 39.24
N PRO A 33 5.61 -26.39 40.08
CA PRO A 33 6.84 -27.06 39.65
C PRO A 33 6.63 -28.47 39.09
N GLU A 34 5.61 -29.20 39.56
CA GLU A 34 5.29 -30.55 39.06
C GLU A 34 4.53 -30.54 37.73
N ARG A 35 3.85 -29.45 37.37
CA ARG A 35 3.14 -29.31 36.09
C ARG A 35 4.03 -28.79 34.96
N PHE A 36 5.09 -28.06 35.31
CA PHE A 36 6.00 -27.43 34.34
C PHE A 36 7.48 -27.71 34.66
N PRO A 37 7.97 -28.96 34.55
CA PRO A 37 9.34 -29.28 34.91
C PRO A 37 10.39 -28.64 33.97
N LEU A 38 11.66 -28.73 34.37
CA LEU A 38 12.81 -28.20 33.64
C LEU A 38 13.01 -28.85 32.26
N SER A 39 12.31 -29.94 31.97
CA SER A 39 12.38 -30.68 30.70
C SER A 39 11.68 -30.01 29.51
N ILE A 40 11.08 -28.82 29.71
CA ILE A 40 10.57 -27.96 28.63
C ILE A 40 11.60 -26.86 28.35
N HIS A 41 12.12 -26.78 27.14
CA HIS A 41 12.96 -25.68 26.68
C HIS A 41 12.33 -24.89 25.56
N VAL A 42 12.55 -23.58 25.61
CA VAL A 42 12.21 -22.64 24.55
C VAL A 42 13.52 -22.28 23.86
N LEU A 43 13.55 -22.43 22.54
CA LEU A 43 14.68 -21.98 21.73
C LEU A 43 14.41 -20.57 21.21
N ALA A 44 15.49 -19.90 20.80
CA ALA A 44 15.42 -18.58 20.20
C ALA A 44 14.50 -18.57 18.98
N THR A 45 13.73 -17.50 18.86
CA THR A 45 12.77 -17.29 17.78
C THR A 45 13.43 -17.43 16.41
N VAL A 46 12.71 -18.06 15.49
CA VAL A 46 13.05 -18.13 14.06
C VAL A 46 12.28 -17.04 13.31
N HIS A 47 12.96 -16.30 12.44
CA HIS A 47 12.41 -15.21 11.66
C HIS A 47 12.40 -15.58 10.17
N ASP A 48 11.26 -15.44 9.50
CA ASP A 48 11.10 -15.78 8.06
C ASP A 48 12.01 -14.96 7.13
N THR A 49 12.56 -13.84 7.63
CA THR A 49 13.44 -12.95 6.86
C THR A 49 14.91 -13.38 6.83
N ILE A 50 15.29 -14.39 7.61
CA ILE A 50 16.69 -14.85 7.74
C ILE A 50 16.80 -16.31 7.30
N ASP A 51 17.44 -16.53 6.15
CA ASP A 51 17.65 -17.87 5.59
C ASP A 51 18.49 -18.76 6.52
N GLY A 52 18.03 -19.99 6.74
CA GLY A 52 18.76 -21.03 7.48
C GLY A 52 18.54 -21.07 9.01
N GLU A 53 17.79 -20.13 9.60
CA GLU A 53 17.52 -20.13 11.05
C GLU A 53 16.75 -21.38 11.50
N TRP A 54 15.81 -21.88 10.70
CA TRP A 54 15.10 -23.13 10.98
C TRP A 54 16.07 -24.31 11.13
N GLN A 55 16.97 -24.52 10.18
CA GLN A 55 17.99 -25.56 10.26
C GLN A 55 18.87 -25.40 11.49
N GLN A 56 19.23 -24.16 11.86
CA GLN A 56 20.03 -23.88 13.06
C GLN A 56 19.29 -24.28 14.34
N ARG A 57 18.03 -23.89 14.51
CA ARG A 57 17.24 -24.21 15.72
C ARG A 57 16.89 -25.68 15.81
N LEU A 58 16.56 -26.33 14.70
CA LEU A 58 16.31 -27.77 14.66
C LEU A 58 17.58 -28.57 15.01
N ARG A 59 18.77 -28.15 14.53
CA ARG A 59 20.05 -28.75 14.95
C ARG A 59 20.33 -28.54 16.44
N GLN A 60 20.08 -27.35 16.98
CA GLN A 60 20.19 -27.10 18.43
C GLN A 60 19.27 -28.02 19.25
N ALA A 61 18.00 -28.18 18.85
CA ALA A 61 17.08 -29.10 19.51
C ALA A 61 17.60 -30.54 19.45
N MET A 62 18.12 -30.98 18.29
CA MET A 62 18.71 -32.30 18.11
C MET A 62 19.94 -32.52 19.01
N GLU A 63 20.83 -31.55 19.13
CA GLU A 63 22.03 -31.64 19.98
C GLU A 63 21.70 -31.70 21.48
N GLN A 64 20.63 -31.03 21.89
CA GLN A 64 20.22 -30.92 23.30
C GLN A 64 19.19 -31.99 23.75
N ARG A 65 18.78 -32.90 22.86
CA ARG A 65 17.72 -33.90 23.07
C ARG A 65 17.88 -34.81 24.30
N ASN A 66 19.11 -35.03 24.77
CA ASN A 66 19.38 -35.90 25.92
C ASN A 66 19.16 -35.22 27.28
N ARG A 67 18.92 -33.90 27.31
CA ARG A 67 18.74 -33.10 28.53
C ARG A 67 17.33 -32.54 28.69
N VAL A 68 16.49 -32.67 27.66
CA VAL A 68 15.23 -31.95 27.50
C VAL A 68 14.23 -32.88 26.82
N SER A 69 13.01 -32.96 27.35
CA SER A 69 11.95 -33.83 26.80
C SER A 69 11.12 -33.11 25.74
N ILE A 70 10.95 -31.79 25.82
CA ILE A 70 10.10 -30.99 24.93
C ILE A 70 10.83 -29.70 24.54
N PHE A 71 10.92 -29.44 23.23
CA PHE A 71 11.35 -28.15 22.69
C PHE A 71 10.18 -27.37 22.12
N LEU A 72 10.14 -26.08 22.42
CA LEU A 72 9.25 -25.09 21.84
C LEU A 72 10.09 -24.15 20.97
N ILE A 73 9.80 -24.08 19.68
CA ILE A 73 10.50 -23.22 18.73
C ILE A 73 9.50 -22.19 18.20
N PRO A 74 9.53 -20.94 18.71
CA PRO A 74 8.71 -19.86 18.20
C PRO A 74 9.16 -19.44 16.79
N TYR A 75 8.21 -19.19 15.91
CA TYR A 75 8.43 -18.72 14.55
C TYR A 75 7.61 -17.47 14.28
N GLN A 76 8.28 -16.42 13.80
CA GLN A 76 7.65 -15.16 13.43
C GLN A 76 7.41 -15.10 11.92
N MET A 77 6.15 -15.20 11.50
CA MET A 77 5.76 -14.97 10.10
C MET A 77 5.52 -13.49 9.79
N SER A 78 4.97 -12.75 10.76
CA SER A 78 4.69 -11.31 10.63
C SER A 78 4.62 -10.66 12.01
N ASN A 79 4.36 -9.35 12.07
CA ASN A 79 4.27 -8.59 13.32
C ASN A 79 3.20 -9.15 14.30
N PHE A 80 2.21 -9.93 13.83
CA PHE A 80 1.11 -10.43 14.66
C PHE A 80 0.81 -11.93 14.51
N ASN A 81 1.52 -12.64 13.63
CA ASN A 81 1.31 -14.06 13.39
C ASN A 81 2.53 -14.89 13.81
N TRP A 82 2.31 -15.77 14.78
CA TRP A 82 3.33 -16.59 15.41
C TRP A 82 2.95 -18.05 15.28
N ILE A 83 3.83 -18.84 14.67
CA ILE A 83 3.69 -20.30 14.61
C ILE A 83 4.67 -20.89 15.58
N VAL A 84 4.35 -22.04 16.17
CA VAL A 84 5.31 -22.73 17.02
C VAL A 84 5.42 -24.18 16.60
N VAL A 85 6.68 -24.63 16.52
CA VAL A 85 7.01 -26.03 16.35
C VAL A 85 7.31 -26.62 17.73
N ILE A 86 6.60 -27.70 18.06
CA ILE A 86 6.82 -28.48 19.28
C ILE A 86 7.47 -29.80 18.89
N ILE A 87 8.61 -30.13 19.50
CA ILE A 87 9.29 -31.41 19.32
C ILE A 87 9.42 -32.10 20.66
N LYS A 88 8.81 -33.28 20.79
CA LYS A 88 8.92 -34.14 21.96
C LYS A 88 9.89 -35.28 21.65
N PHE A 89 10.86 -35.50 22.52
CA PHE A 89 11.82 -36.60 22.43
C PHE A 89 11.50 -37.70 23.43
N LYS A 90 11.65 -38.96 23.00
CA LYS A 90 11.71 -40.13 23.87
C LYS A 90 13.01 -40.13 24.67
N THR A 91 13.06 -40.96 25.71
CA THR A 91 14.26 -41.16 26.54
C THR A 91 15.47 -41.71 25.78
N ASP A 92 15.27 -42.36 24.63
CA ASP A 92 16.31 -42.83 23.72
C ASP A 92 16.77 -41.76 22.70
N GLY A 93 16.21 -40.54 22.77
CA GLY A 93 16.51 -39.42 21.89
C GLY A 93 15.83 -39.48 20.53
N GLN A 94 14.93 -40.44 20.27
CA GLN A 94 14.09 -40.41 19.07
C GLN A 94 12.97 -39.38 19.21
N VAL A 95 12.53 -38.78 18.10
CA VAL A 95 11.37 -37.89 18.09
C VAL A 95 10.12 -38.73 18.36
N GLU A 96 9.45 -38.47 19.49
CA GLU A 96 8.17 -39.09 19.85
C GLU A 96 7.04 -38.45 19.05
N ARG A 97 7.07 -37.12 18.94
CA ARG A 97 6.05 -36.33 18.28
C ARG A 97 6.63 -34.98 17.84
N ALA A 98 6.25 -34.54 16.66
CA ALA A 98 6.58 -33.21 16.15
C ALA A 98 5.33 -32.56 15.56
N GLU A 99 5.00 -31.37 16.03
CA GLU A 99 3.80 -30.66 15.61
C GLU A 99 4.11 -29.21 15.29
N PHE A 100 3.34 -28.66 14.36
CA PHE A 100 3.25 -27.22 14.18
C PHE A 100 1.87 -26.74 14.57
N ILE A 101 1.84 -25.63 15.29
CA ILE A 101 0.62 -25.00 15.76
C ILE A 101 0.54 -23.63 15.12
N ASP A 102 -0.54 -23.44 14.37
CA ASP A 102 -0.93 -22.16 13.83
C ASP A 102 -2.19 -21.66 14.57
N PRO A 103 -2.06 -20.64 15.44
CA PRO A 103 -3.19 -20.07 16.15
C PRO A 103 -4.15 -19.27 15.24
N LEU A 104 -3.74 -18.88 14.01
CA LEU A 104 -4.52 -18.05 13.09
C LEU A 104 -4.72 -18.75 11.74
N ARG A 105 -5.96 -19.09 11.37
CA ARG A 105 -6.29 -19.84 10.12
C ARG A 105 -5.99 -19.12 8.78
N GLU A 106 -5.19 -18.06 8.79
CA GLU A 106 -4.83 -17.22 7.65
C GLU A 106 -3.33 -17.27 7.33
N SER A 107 -2.53 -18.15 7.95
CA SER A 107 -1.13 -18.27 7.57
C SER A 107 -0.99 -18.87 6.16
N ASN A 108 -0.39 -18.13 5.23
CA ASN A 108 0.14 -18.67 3.97
C ASN A 108 1.51 -19.33 4.24
N LEU A 109 1.63 -20.13 5.30
CA LEU A 109 2.87 -20.85 5.57
C LEU A 109 3.04 -21.92 4.50
N ASP A 110 4.17 -21.90 3.79
CA ASP A 110 4.61 -23.00 2.94
C ASP A 110 5.04 -24.18 3.85
N ILE A 111 4.05 -24.95 4.29
CA ILE A 111 4.23 -26.12 5.17
C ILE A 111 5.12 -27.15 4.50
N ASP A 112 5.08 -27.25 3.16
CA ASP A 112 5.92 -28.18 2.40
C ASP A 112 7.40 -27.77 2.52
N LYS A 113 7.71 -26.48 2.43
CA LYS A 113 9.07 -25.95 2.67
C LYS A 113 9.55 -26.22 4.10
N LEU A 114 8.71 -26.00 5.10
CA LEU A 114 9.05 -26.29 6.50
C LEU A 114 9.25 -27.80 6.73
N GLN A 115 8.41 -28.64 6.13
CA GLN A 115 8.52 -30.09 6.20
C GLN A 115 9.78 -30.62 5.53
N ILE A 116 10.23 -30.03 4.40
CA ILE A 116 11.50 -30.38 3.75
C ILE A 116 12.66 -30.11 4.69
N GLN A 117 12.75 -28.90 5.25
CA GLN A 117 13.81 -28.51 6.17
C GLN A 117 13.80 -29.34 7.47
N PHE A 118 12.60 -29.67 7.97
CA PHE A 118 12.45 -30.56 9.12
C PHE A 118 12.94 -31.98 8.81
N GLY A 119 12.58 -32.52 7.64
CA GLY A 119 12.96 -33.86 7.20
C GLY A 119 14.46 -34.04 6.96
N GLU A 120 15.20 -32.97 6.63
CA GLU A 120 16.66 -33.00 6.55
C GLU A 120 17.34 -33.27 7.89
N ILE A 121 16.74 -32.80 9.00
CA ILE A 121 17.29 -32.96 10.36
C ILE A 121 16.69 -34.19 11.05
N TYR A 122 15.42 -34.48 10.81
CA TYR A 122 14.68 -35.62 11.37
C TYR A 122 14.11 -36.50 10.25
N PRO A 123 14.94 -37.34 9.59
CA PRO A 123 14.52 -38.14 8.45
C PRO A 123 13.34 -39.07 8.79
N GLY A 124 12.31 -39.07 7.95
CA GLY A 124 11.16 -39.96 8.10
C GLY A 124 10.11 -39.51 9.12
N ILE A 125 10.23 -38.31 9.70
CA ILE A 125 9.26 -37.74 10.64
C ILE A 125 8.41 -36.67 9.95
N ILE A 126 7.09 -36.84 10.02
CA ILE A 126 6.11 -35.90 9.46
C ILE A 126 5.62 -34.95 10.54
N LEU A 127 5.72 -33.65 10.29
CA LEU A 127 5.27 -32.58 11.15
C LEU A 127 3.74 -32.46 11.07
N GLN A 128 3.07 -32.72 12.18
CA GLN A 128 1.59 -32.77 12.21
C GLN A 128 0.99 -31.38 12.46
N PRO A 129 -0.01 -30.93 11.68
CA PRO A 129 -0.78 -29.72 11.98
C PRO A 129 -1.68 -29.95 13.20
N ARG A 130 -1.66 -29.03 14.16
CA ARG A 130 -2.64 -29.02 15.26
C ARG A 130 -3.50 -27.77 15.23
N SER A 131 -4.79 -27.91 14.88
CA SER A 131 -5.77 -26.82 14.93
C SER A 131 -6.35 -26.66 16.33
N ILE A 132 -6.39 -25.43 16.82
CA ILE A 132 -6.93 -25.06 18.13
C ILE A 132 -8.18 -24.19 17.90
N ARG A 133 -9.17 -24.21 18.83
CA ARG A 133 -10.41 -23.42 18.69
C ARG A 133 -10.07 -21.92 18.60
N LYS A 134 -10.44 -21.31 17.47
CA LYS A 134 -10.16 -19.91 17.10
C LYS A 134 -10.93 -18.89 17.94
N GLN A 135 -10.37 -17.68 18.07
CA GLN A 135 -11.11 -16.46 18.40
C GLN A 135 -10.69 -15.31 17.47
N GLU A 136 -11.60 -14.38 17.19
CA GLU A 136 -11.48 -13.30 16.18
C GLU A 136 -10.67 -12.07 16.64
N ASP A 137 -10.02 -12.11 17.81
CA ASP A 137 -9.42 -10.94 18.45
C ASP A 137 -7.90 -10.83 18.16
N ARG A 138 -7.51 -10.08 17.12
CA ARG A 138 -6.12 -9.91 16.67
C ARG A 138 -5.23 -9.18 17.71
N GLU A 139 -5.80 -8.36 18.59
CA GLU A 139 -5.04 -7.61 19.62
C GLU A 139 -4.52 -8.51 20.77
N LYS A 140 -5.07 -9.72 20.95
CA LYS A 140 -4.66 -10.68 21.99
C LYS A 140 -3.86 -11.88 21.46
N SER A 141 -3.47 -11.85 20.18
CA SER A 141 -2.82 -12.96 19.49
C SER A 141 -1.59 -13.50 20.24
N ILE A 142 -0.70 -12.62 20.73
CA ILE A 142 0.54 -13.01 21.43
C ILE A 142 0.23 -13.65 22.79
N GLU A 143 -0.60 -13.02 23.63
CA GLU A 143 -0.92 -13.54 24.97
C GLU A 143 -1.65 -14.89 24.89
N LEU A 144 -2.59 -15.03 23.95
CA LEU A 144 -3.32 -16.28 23.70
C LEU A 144 -2.44 -17.36 23.07
N THR A 145 -1.52 -16.99 22.18
CA THR A 145 -0.51 -17.92 21.63
C THR A 145 0.34 -18.45 22.77
N ILE A 146 0.86 -17.58 23.65
CA ILE A 146 1.65 -18.00 24.81
C ILE A 146 0.84 -18.89 25.75
N GLU A 147 -0.42 -18.56 26.05
CA GLU A 147 -1.28 -19.41 26.91
C GLU A 147 -1.56 -20.77 26.30
N THR A 148 -1.81 -20.79 25.00
CA THR A 148 -2.04 -22.02 24.23
C THR A 148 -0.79 -22.90 24.24
N LEU A 149 0.40 -22.31 24.05
CA LEU A 149 1.67 -23.03 24.09
C LEU A 149 1.96 -23.65 25.44
N LEU A 150 1.72 -22.90 26.51
CA LEU A 150 1.94 -23.40 27.87
C LEU A 150 0.96 -24.53 28.20
N LYS A 151 -0.30 -24.40 27.81
CA LYS A 151 -1.32 -25.44 27.98
C LYS A 151 -0.99 -26.71 27.19
N LEU A 152 -0.50 -26.59 25.97
CA LEU A 152 -0.07 -27.74 25.18
C LEU A 152 1.18 -28.41 25.77
N ALA A 153 2.15 -27.62 26.21
CA ALA A 153 3.32 -28.15 26.90
C ALA A 153 2.95 -28.91 28.19
N GLU A 154 1.89 -28.49 28.89
CA GLU A 154 1.29 -29.20 30.04
C GLU A 154 0.56 -30.49 29.62
N GLU A 155 -0.21 -30.49 28.52
CA GLU A 155 -0.84 -31.70 27.97
C GLU A 155 0.19 -32.77 27.57
N TYR A 156 1.36 -32.34 27.10
CA TYR A 156 2.46 -33.23 26.71
C TYR A 156 3.22 -33.87 27.88
N GLN A 157 3.03 -33.34 29.10
CA GLN A 157 3.53 -33.91 30.35
C GLN A 157 2.57 -34.97 30.91
N THR A 158 1.26 -34.70 30.81
CA THR A 158 0.20 -35.52 31.42
C THR A 158 -0.12 -36.80 30.63
N THR A 159 0.40 -36.96 29.41
CA THR A 159 0.26 -38.19 28.61
C THR A 159 1.08 -39.39 29.13
N ASN A 160 1.70 -39.28 30.30
CA ASN A 160 2.40 -40.37 30.99
C ASN A 160 1.74 -40.84 32.31
N ILE A 161 0.50 -40.43 32.60
CA ILE A 161 -0.23 -40.94 33.76
C ILE A 161 -1.36 -41.85 33.27
N ASN A 162 -1.05 -43.14 33.15
CA ASN A 162 -2.07 -44.18 33.30
C ASN A 162 -2.54 -44.12 34.75
N ASP A 163 -3.67 -43.46 34.98
CA ASP A 163 -4.74 -43.89 35.89
C ASP A 163 -5.80 -42.79 36.00
N LEU A 164 -6.87 -42.95 35.23
CA LEU A 164 -8.23 -42.50 35.58
C LEU A 164 -9.24 -43.23 34.66
N HIS A 165 -9.11 -44.56 34.61
CA HIS A 165 -10.27 -45.43 34.44
C HIS A 165 -10.91 -45.61 35.82
N ASP A 166 -11.82 -44.69 36.18
CA ASP A 166 -13.09 -45.03 36.85
C ASP A 166 -13.84 -43.76 37.23
N LYS A 167 -14.70 -43.31 36.32
CA LYS A 167 -16.03 -42.72 36.61
C LYS A 167 -16.78 -42.51 35.29
N THR A 168 -17.13 -43.63 34.66
CA THR A 168 -18.24 -43.72 33.71
C THR A 168 -19.35 -44.51 34.36
N ILE A 169 -20.18 -43.87 35.19
CA ILE A 169 -21.61 -44.19 35.35
C ILE A 169 -22.31 -42.88 35.73
N GLY A 170 -23.21 -42.39 34.87
CA GLY A 170 -24.11 -41.30 35.20
C GLY A 170 -24.58 -40.48 34.01
N ASP A 171 -25.61 -40.98 33.33
CA ASP A 171 -26.61 -40.25 32.57
C ASP A 171 -26.25 -39.56 31.25
N GLN A 172 -26.51 -40.33 30.20
CA GLN A 172 -27.42 -39.92 29.13
C GLN A 172 -28.51 -38.97 29.66
N ASN A 173 -28.47 -37.69 29.30
CA ASN A 173 -29.63 -36.81 29.06
C ASN A 173 -29.19 -35.33 28.99
N ALA A 174 -28.99 -34.81 27.77
CA ALA A 174 -29.27 -33.41 27.42
C ALA A 174 -28.97 -33.18 25.93
N ASN A 175 -29.61 -33.97 25.05
CA ASN A 175 -29.72 -33.66 23.63
C ASN A 175 -31.15 -33.22 23.26
N ASP A 176 -31.87 -32.68 24.24
CA ASP A 176 -33.20 -32.08 24.10
C ASP A 176 -33.20 -30.71 24.79
N ARG A 177 -32.96 -29.65 24.01
CA ARG A 177 -33.43 -28.26 24.19
C ARG A 177 -32.65 -27.32 23.27
N LEU A 178 -33.09 -27.23 22.02
CA LEU A 178 -33.20 -25.99 21.23
C LEU A 178 -33.70 -26.35 19.81
N ASN A 179 -34.86 -27.01 19.78
CA ASN A 179 -35.72 -27.12 18.60
C ASN A 179 -37.17 -27.14 19.09
N LYS A 180 -37.70 -25.95 19.35
CA LYS A 180 -39.14 -25.63 19.36
C LYS A 180 -39.28 -24.14 19.62
N GLU A 181 -39.35 -23.39 18.53
CA GLU A 181 -40.41 -22.41 18.27
C GLU A 181 -40.18 -21.82 16.86
N LYS A 182 -40.71 -22.53 15.87
CA LYS A 182 -41.08 -21.98 14.57
C LYS A 182 -42.59 -22.10 14.42
N GLY A 183 -43.21 -20.99 14.06
CA GLY A 183 -44.61 -20.82 13.66
C GLY A 183 -44.94 -19.34 13.89
N SER A 184 -45.30 -18.51 12.91
CA SER A 184 -45.89 -18.77 11.60
C SER A 184 -45.79 -17.50 10.72
N PHE A 185 -45.71 -17.75 9.41
CA PHE A 185 -45.80 -16.89 8.22
C PHE A 185 -46.96 -15.84 8.25
N PRO A 186 -46.93 -14.73 7.46
CA PRO A 186 -46.94 -14.83 6.00
C PRO A 186 -46.18 -13.80 5.16
N ILE A 187 -45.92 -14.31 3.96
CA ILE A 187 -45.59 -13.69 2.68
C ILE A 187 -46.60 -12.59 2.33
N LEU A 188 -46.09 -11.43 1.90
CA LEU A 188 -46.81 -10.52 1.00
C LEU A 188 -45.87 -10.08 -0.12
N THR A 189 -46.15 -10.62 -1.31
CA THR A 189 -45.76 -10.08 -2.61
C THR A 189 -46.52 -8.78 -2.88
N ALA A 190 -45.86 -7.73 -3.37
CA ALA A 190 -46.51 -6.70 -4.19
C ALA A 190 -45.48 -5.96 -5.06
N ASN A 191 -45.81 -5.93 -6.34
CA ASN A 191 -45.15 -5.21 -7.42
C ASN A 191 -45.27 -3.68 -7.29
N GLY A 192 -44.34 -2.98 -7.95
CA GLY A 192 -44.39 -1.55 -8.28
C GLY A 192 -42.96 -0.99 -8.24
N GLY A 193 -42.20 -0.85 -9.32
CA GLY A 193 -42.62 -0.30 -10.59
C GLY A 193 -42.64 1.22 -10.51
N ASN A 194 -41.46 1.88 -10.57
CA ASN A 194 -41.36 3.19 -11.20
C ASN A 194 -39.93 3.57 -11.59
N ARG A 195 -39.81 3.82 -12.89
CA ARG A 195 -38.72 4.48 -13.60
C ARG A 195 -38.58 5.93 -13.10
N VAL A 196 -37.36 6.41 -12.88
CA VAL A 196 -37.00 7.80 -13.23
C VAL A 196 -35.64 7.81 -13.92
N ARG A 197 -35.63 8.47 -15.08
CA ARG A 197 -34.57 8.63 -16.06
C ARG A 197 -33.48 9.60 -15.62
N HIS A 198 -32.33 9.43 -16.27
CA HIS A 198 -31.29 10.43 -16.55
C HIS A 198 -31.78 11.86 -16.80
N GLN A 199 -31.02 12.81 -16.24
CA GLN A 199 -30.57 14.13 -16.75
C GLN A 199 -30.16 14.92 -15.49
N TYR A 200 -28.93 15.39 -15.29
CA TYR A 200 -28.32 16.49 -16.02
C TYR A 200 -26.79 16.46 -15.91
N SER A 201 -26.14 16.46 -17.08
CA SER A 201 -24.86 17.12 -17.31
C SER A 201 -25.05 18.63 -17.26
N LYS A 202 -24.31 19.35 -16.41
CA LYS A 202 -23.96 20.75 -16.65
C LYS A 202 -22.52 21.01 -16.22
N GLN A 203 -21.71 21.33 -17.24
CA GLN A 203 -20.41 21.94 -17.15
C GLN A 203 -20.45 23.17 -16.21
N ILE A 204 -19.48 23.30 -15.33
CA ILE A 204 -19.16 24.55 -14.63
C ILE A 204 -17.72 24.92 -15.03
N PRO A 205 -17.47 26.16 -15.49
CA PRO A 205 -16.21 26.52 -16.13
C PRO A 205 -15.07 26.67 -15.12
N SER A 206 -13.89 26.23 -15.55
CA SER A 206 -12.59 26.47 -14.93
C SER A 206 -12.35 27.96 -14.69
N VAL A 207 -12.24 28.37 -13.41
CA VAL A 207 -11.70 29.68 -13.05
C VAL A 207 -10.30 29.48 -12.49
N ASN A 208 -9.35 30.15 -13.13
CA ASN A 208 -7.92 30.16 -12.86
C ASN A 208 -7.64 30.87 -11.51
N ILE A 209 -7.39 30.09 -10.45
CA ILE A 209 -7.12 30.57 -9.07
C ILE A 209 -5.65 31.02 -8.89
N GLN A 210 -4.83 30.99 -9.95
CA GLN A 210 -3.40 31.29 -9.81
C GLN A 210 -3.07 32.79 -9.80
N HIS A 211 -4.02 33.67 -10.17
CA HIS A 211 -3.78 35.12 -10.21
C HIS A 211 -4.34 35.90 -9.00
N GLN A 212 -5.12 35.27 -8.12
CA GLN A 212 -5.62 35.89 -6.88
C GLN A 212 -4.70 35.67 -5.66
N LEU A 213 -3.72 34.77 -5.76
CA LEU A 213 -2.79 34.43 -4.66
C LEU A 213 -1.62 35.43 -4.50
N GLU A 214 -1.38 36.32 -5.46
CA GLU A 214 -0.21 37.22 -5.44
C GLU A 214 -0.49 38.63 -4.85
N GLN A 215 -1.73 38.97 -4.48
CA GLN A 215 -2.07 40.34 -4.05
C GLN A 215 -2.38 40.54 -2.55
N LEU A 216 -2.19 39.53 -1.69
CA LEU A 216 -2.53 39.63 -0.25
C LEU A 216 -1.33 39.65 0.72
N VAL A 217 -0.16 40.16 0.29
CA VAL A 217 0.98 40.39 1.19
C VAL A 217 1.05 41.87 1.58
N LYS A 218 0.49 42.19 2.74
CA LYS A 218 0.96 43.21 3.72
C LYS A 218 -0.12 43.45 4.78
N VAL A 219 0.15 43.10 6.04
CA VAL A 219 -0.28 43.74 7.32
C VAL A 219 0.12 42.80 8.50
N PRO A 220 0.44 43.34 9.71
CA PRO A 220 1.41 42.74 10.64
C PRO A 220 0.87 41.64 11.55
N GLN A 221 1.75 40.69 11.88
CA GLN A 221 1.55 39.62 12.88
C GLN A 221 1.56 40.20 14.30
N THR A 222 0.41 40.25 14.96
CA THR A 222 0.32 40.46 16.42
C THR A 222 -0.62 39.43 17.04
N GLU A 223 -0.17 38.88 18.18
CA GLU A 223 -0.80 37.87 19.06
C GLU A 223 -0.69 36.40 18.61
N LEU A 224 0.51 35.83 18.85
CA LEU A 224 0.82 34.40 18.68
C LEU A 224 0.83 33.69 20.05
N HIS A 225 -0.24 32.97 20.38
CA HIS A 225 -0.20 31.90 21.39
C HIS A 225 -0.39 30.54 20.68
N ASN A 226 0.68 29.73 20.67
CA ASN A 226 0.77 28.45 19.96
C ASN A 226 -0.03 27.34 20.68
N SER A 227 -1.07 26.80 20.04
CA SER A 227 -1.92 25.73 20.58
C SER A 227 -1.31 24.33 20.41
N ASN A 228 -1.51 23.45 21.40
CA ASN A 228 -1.28 22.01 21.28
C ASN A 228 -2.62 21.32 21.06
N TRP A 229 -2.80 20.65 19.93
CA TRP A 229 -4.06 20.01 19.54
C TRP A 229 -4.49 18.88 20.49
N ASN A 230 -3.53 18.29 21.18
CA ASN A 230 -3.68 17.08 22.00
C ASN A 230 -4.09 17.35 23.45
N ASP A 231 -4.19 18.62 23.88
CA ASP A 231 -4.61 19.01 25.22
C ASP A 231 -6.14 19.21 25.24
N GLU A 232 -6.87 18.38 25.99
CA GLU A 232 -8.33 18.42 26.12
C GLU A 232 -8.83 19.80 26.58
N ASN A 233 -7.98 20.59 27.25
CA ASN A 233 -8.26 21.94 27.72
C ASN A 233 -7.56 23.05 26.91
N CYS A 234 -6.95 22.75 25.76
CA CYS A 234 -6.28 23.77 24.97
C CYS A 234 -7.30 24.83 24.52
N PRO A 235 -7.02 26.13 24.76
CA PRO A 235 -7.84 27.19 24.21
C PRO A 235 -7.82 27.11 22.68
N ILE A 236 -8.99 27.33 22.07
CA ILE A 236 -9.12 27.46 20.62
C ILE A 236 -8.51 28.80 20.24
N THR A 237 -7.49 28.81 19.38
CA THR A 237 -6.82 30.03 18.93
C THR A 237 -7.07 30.26 17.44
N GLU A 238 -6.82 31.48 16.97
CA GLU A 238 -6.95 31.80 15.55
C GLU A 238 -5.92 31.02 14.70
N GLU A 239 -4.69 30.85 15.20
CA GLU A 239 -3.67 30.00 14.58
C GLU A 239 -4.13 28.54 14.51
N SER A 240 -4.79 28.03 15.55
CA SER A 240 -5.33 26.66 15.53
C SER A 240 -6.38 26.53 14.42
N LEU A 241 -7.35 27.44 14.35
CA LEU A 241 -8.38 27.39 13.29
C LEU A 241 -7.79 27.43 11.88
N ARG A 242 -6.81 28.32 11.62
CA ARG A 242 -6.11 28.39 10.33
C ARG A 242 -5.41 27.08 9.99
N ASN A 243 -4.66 26.52 10.93
CA ASN A 243 -3.96 25.25 10.74
C ASN A 243 -4.92 24.09 10.40
N MET A 244 -6.05 23.98 11.10
CA MET A 244 -7.08 22.98 10.79
C MET A 244 -7.61 23.15 9.35
N GLN A 245 -7.90 24.39 8.96
CA GLN A 245 -8.43 24.71 7.64
C GLN A 245 -7.44 24.34 6.53
N GLU A 246 -6.17 24.67 6.70
CA GLU A 246 -5.10 24.29 5.77
C GLU A 246 -4.96 22.76 5.69
N ASP A 247 -4.96 22.07 6.83
CA ASP A 247 -4.79 20.62 6.90
C ASP A 247 -5.88 19.90 6.10
N PHE A 248 -7.16 20.06 6.46
CA PHE A 248 -8.23 19.31 5.78
C PHE A 248 -8.41 19.70 4.30
N SER A 249 -7.99 20.91 3.91
CA SER A 249 -8.08 21.37 2.52
C SER A 249 -7.08 20.67 1.61
N SER A 250 -5.94 20.23 2.17
CA SER A 250 -4.88 19.53 1.44
C SER A 250 -5.06 18.01 1.36
N MET A 251 -5.99 17.46 2.14
CA MET A 251 -6.16 16.01 2.29
C MET A 251 -7.13 15.41 1.27
N PRO A 252 -6.87 14.18 0.78
CA PRO A 252 -7.88 13.39 0.05
C PRO A 252 -9.02 12.97 0.99
N SER A 253 -10.09 12.41 0.44
CA SER A 253 -11.21 11.92 1.25
C SER A 253 -10.78 10.77 2.17
N CYS A 254 -10.68 11.02 3.47
CA CYS A 254 -10.36 10.02 4.48
C CYS A 254 -10.96 10.36 5.86
N SER A 255 -10.97 9.39 6.77
CA SER A 255 -11.50 9.58 8.14
C SER A 255 -10.80 10.71 8.89
N GLU A 256 -9.48 10.83 8.76
CA GLU A 256 -8.67 11.89 9.37
C GLU A 256 -9.10 13.28 8.89
N LYS A 257 -9.33 13.45 7.58
CA LYS A 257 -9.84 14.70 6.99
C LYS A 257 -11.18 15.10 7.59
N SER A 258 -12.12 14.14 7.66
CA SER A 258 -13.45 14.38 8.22
C SER A 258 -13.39 14.77 9.69
N ILE A 259 -12.49 14.17 10.48
CA ILE A 259 -12.30 14.54 11.88
C ILE A 259 -11.75 15.96 12.01
N ILE A 260 -10.71 16.32 11.25
CA ILE A 260 -10.12 17.68 11.28
C ILE A 260 -11.17 18.72 10.84
N PHE A 261 -11.97 18.42 9.81
CA PHE A 261 -13.08 19.25 9.37
C PHE A 261 -14.10 19.46 10.49
N LEU A 262 -14.53 18.39 11.17
CA LEU A 262 -15.49 18.48 12.27
C LEU A 262 -14.90 19.25 13.46
N LEU A 263 -13.63 19.02 13.81
CA LEU A 263 -12.93 19.77 14.84
C LEU A 263 -12.93 21.28 14.54
N TYR A 264 -12.72 21.67 13.27
CA TYR A 264 -12.76 23.06 12.85
C TYR A 264 -14.15 23.69 13.06
N TYR A 265 -15.21 23.07 12.53
CA TYR A 265 -16.54 23.64 12.61
C TYR A 265 -17.15 23.60 14.02
N LEU A 266 -16.84 22.58 14.83
CA LEU A 266 -17.24 22.54 16.24
C LEU A 266 -16.49 23.60 17.04
N SER A 267 -15.22 23.85 16.73
CA SER A 267 -14.44 24.93 17.35
C SER A 267 -15.05 26.30 17.05
N LEU A 268 -15.45 26.55 15.80
CA LEU A 268 -16.14 27.79 15.43
C LEU A 268 -17.46 27.99 16.20
N LYS A 269 -18.21 26.92 16.50
CA LYS A 269 -19.45 27.01 17.28
C LYS A 269 -19.24 27.36 18.75
N LEU A 270 -18.04 27.14 19.29
CA LEU A 270 -17.70 27.43 20.69
C LEU A 270 -17.13 28.84 20.89
N ILE A 271 -16.77 29.55 19.82
CA ILE A 271 -16.29 30.94 19.90
C ILE A 271 -17.49 31.89 19.88
N SER A 272 -17.87 32.38 21.06
CA SER A 272 -19.10 33.15 21.27
C SER A 272 -19.06 34.63 20.85
N ASN A 273 -17.96 35.15 20.29
CA ASN A 273 -17.87 36.54 19.82
C ASN A 273 -16.63 36.78 18.92
N PRO A 274 -16.77 37.09 17.62
CA PRO A 274 -15.66 37.38 16.72
C PRO A 274 -15.20 38.85 16.86
N ILE A 275 -14.92 39.31 18.08
CA ILE A 275 -14.35 40.65 18.31
C ILE A 275 -12.85 40.43 18.54
N GLY A 276 -12.11 40.32 17.44
CA GLY A 276 -10.66 40.07 17.43
C GLY A 276 -10.19 39.29 16.21
N LEU A 277 -11.09 38.51 15.58
CA LEU A 277 -10.89 38.01 14.23
C LEU A 277 -11.08 39.19 13.28
N ASP A 278 -10.02 39.51 12.53
CA ASP A 278 -10.17 40.32 11.32
C ASP A 278 -11.30 39.72 10.47
N ARG A 279 -12.08 40.55 9.77
CA ARG A 279 -13.38 40.22 9.17
C ARG A 279 -13.31 39.24 7.97
N THR A 280 -12.43 38.26 8.00
CA THR A 280 -12.17 37.31 6.91
C THR A 280 -12.77 35.91 7.15
N VAL A 281 -13.21 35.58 8.37
CA VAL A 281 -13.89 34.30 8.64
C VAL A 281 -15.39 34.51 8.60
N GLU A 282 -15.98 34.49 7.40
CA GLU A 282 -17.43 34.39 7.25
C GLU A 282 -17.92 33.09 7.89
N VAL A 283 -18.67 33.20 8.99
CA VAL A 283 -19.33 32.07 9.64
C VAL A 283 -20.52 31.66 8.76
N PRO A 284 -20.52 30.51 8.07
CA PRO A 284 -21.59 30.19 7.13
C PRO A 284 -22.92 29.95 7.85
N ASP A 285 -24.03 30.45 7.29
CA ASP A 285 -25.38 30.24 7.85
C ASP A 285 -25.81 28.75 7.95
N GLN A 286 -25.07 27.85 7.28
CA GLN A 286 -25.36 26.40 7.19
C GLN A 286 -24.35 25.49 7.93
N ILE A 287 -23.64 25.99 8.95
CA ILE A 287 -22.63 25.18 9.67
C ILE A 287 -23.19 23.85 10.20
N LYS A 288 -24.40 23.83 10.74
CA LYS A 288 -25.01 22.61 11.29
C LYS A 288 -25.19 21.54 10.21
N THR A 289 -25.72 21.92 9.05
CA THR A 289 -25.88 21.00 7.90
C THR A 289 -24.53 20.47 7.40
N LYS A 290 -23.48 21.31 7.41
CA LYS A 290 -22.11 20.85 7.07
C LYS A 290 -21.58 19.83 8.08
N ILE A 291 -21.78 20.08 9.38
CA ILE A 291 -21.39 19.14 10.45
C ILE A 291 -22.13 17.81 10.29
N ASP A 292 -23.45 17.84 10.09
CA ASP A 292 -24.26 16.61 9.99
C ASP A 292 -23.86 15.79 8.76
N LYS A 293 -23.63 16.44 7.61
CA LYS A 293 -23.17 15.76 6.39
C LYS A 293 -21.78 15.13 6.58
N GLU A 294 -20.83 15.89 7.11
CA GLU A 294 -19.47 15.38 7.30
C GLU A 294 -19.41 14.30 8.38
N PHE A 295 -20.28 14.34 9.39
CA PHE A 295 -20.33 13.31 10.41
C PHE A 295 -20.83 11.96 9.89
N GLU A 296 -21.81 11.95 8.99
CA GLU A 296 -22.20 10.72 8.30
C GLU A 296 -21.09 10.23 7.36
N HIS A 297 -20.40 11.14 6.68
CA HIS A 297 -19.22 10.79 5.87
C HIS A 297 -18.10 10.16 6.71
N LEU A 298 -17.82 10.70 7.90
CA LEU A 298 -16.87 10.12 8.85
C LEU A 298 -17.25 8.68 9.22
N LYS A 299 -18.52 8.40 9.53
CA LYS A 299 -18.97 7.04 9.88
C LYS A 299 -18.77 6.06 8.74
N GLU A 300 -18.98 6.50 7.50
CA GLU A 300 -18.73 5.69 6.31
C GLU A 300 -17.24 5.45 6.12
N ARG A 301 -16.41 6.50 6.20
CA ARG A 301 -14.95 6.39 6.08
C ARG A 301 -14.33 5.49 7.14
N LEU A 302 -14.75 5.56 8.39
CA LEU A 302 -14.24 4.67 9.45
C LEU A 302 -14.51 3.19 9.14
N LYS A 303 -15.65 2.87 8.53
CA LYS A 303 -15.97 1.49 8.10
C LYS A 303 -15.11 1.06 6.92
N ILE A 304 -14.98 1.92 5.91
CA ILE A 304 -14.19 1.65 4.69
C ILE A 304 -12.70 1.47 5.02
N GLU A 305 -12.18 2.29 5.94
CA GLU A 305 -10.80 2.26 6.39
C GLU A 305 -10.55 1.22 7.51
N GLU A 306 -11.58 0.42 7.84
CA GLU A 306 -11.52 -0.65 8.85
C GLU A 306 -11.10 -0.20 10.26
N GLU A 307 -11.33 1.07 10.61
CA GLU A 307 -11.06 1.66 11.92
C GLU A 307 -12.20 1.31 12.91
N ASN A 308 -12.30 0.01 13.23
CA ASN A 308 -13.44 -0.61 13.91
C ASN A 308 -13.15 -1.02 15.38
N SER A 309 -12.22 -0.36 16.05
CA SER A 309 -11.95 -0.69 17.46
C SER A 309 -13.21 -0.44 18.30
N LYS A 310 -13.43 -1.28 19.33
CA LYS A 310 -14.59 -1.16 20.24
C LYS A 310 -14.66 0.24 20.87
N GLU A 311 -13.51 0.83 21.13
CA GLU A 311 -13.39 2.18 21.69
C GLU A 311 -13.86 3.25 20.70
N ILE A 312 -13.40 3.21 19.43
CA ILE A 312 -13.85 4.14 18.39
C ILE A 312 -15.37 4.00 18.20
N HIS A 313 -15.89 2.78 18.19
CA HIS A 313 -17.33 2.53 18.08
C HIS A 313 -18.12 3.21 19.20
N ASN A 314 -17.68 3.05 20.46
CA ASN A 314 -18.30 3.69 21.61
C ASN A 314 -18.25 5.22 21.51
N PHE A 315 -17.10 5.79 21.15
CA PHE A 315 -16.97 7.24 20.98
C PHE A 315 -17.85 7.79 19.86
N ILE A 316 -18.03 7.06 18.75
CA ILE A 316 -18.93 7.46 17.65
C ILE A 316 -20.40 7.41 18.07
N GLN A 317 -20.79 6.44 18.90
CA GLN A 317 -22.15 6.38 19.47
C GLN A 317 -22.42 7.58 20.38
N GLU A 318 -21.50 7.89 21.29
CA GLU A 318 -21.60 9.06 22.18
C GLU A 318 -21.60 10.36 21.37
N LEU A 319 -20.70 10.50 20.39
CA LEU A 319 -20.61 11.67 19.51
C LEU A 319 -21.89 11.87 18.68
N THR A 320 -22.57 10.78 18.31
CA THR A 320 -23.87 10.86 17.64
C THR A 320 -24.93 11.51 18.51
N VAL A 321 -24.93 11.23 19.82
CA VAL A 321 -25.84 11.86 20.78
C VAL A 321 -25.49 13.34 20.93
N ASP A 322 -24.20 13.66 21.10
CA ASP A 322 -23.75 15.04 21.28
C ASP A 322 -24.00 15.93 20.07
N ILE A 323 -23.75 15.44 18.85
CA ILE A 323 -24.03 16.21 17.63
C ILE A 323 -25.53 16.46 17.48
N LYS A 324 -26.40 15.49 17.83
CA LYS A 324 -27.86 15.68 17.80
C LYS A 324 -28.35 16.67 18.86
N GLN A 325 -27.72 16.67 20.04
CA GLN A 325 -28.07 17.56 21.16
C GLN A 325 -27.33 18.90 21.11
N GLU A 326 -26.52 19.14 20.07
CA GLU A 326 -25.68 20.34 19.93
C GLU A 326 -24.70 20.56 21.10
N ASN A 327 -24.26 19.47 21.74
CA ASN A 327 -23.25 19.49 22.78
C ASN A 327 -21.85 19.58 22.16
N TRP A 328 -21.53 20.72 21.54
CA TRP A 328 -20.30 20.92 20.77
C TRP A 328 -19.02 20.73 21.59
N ARG A 329 -19.06 21.08 22.88
CA ARG A 329 -17.90 20.94 23.77
C ARG A 329 -17.54 19.48 23.99
N ASN A 330 -18.53 18.63 24.32
CA ASN A 330 -18.28 17.20 24.49
C ASN A 330 -17.97 16.53 23.15
N GLY A 331 -18.66 16.94 22.08
CA GLY A 331 -18.36 16.48 20.73
C GLY A 331 -16.91 16.74 20.32
N LEU A 332 -16.36 17.90 20.67
CA LEU A 332 -14.95 18.24 20.40
C LEU A 332 -13.99 17.36 21.23
N ILE A 333 -14.31 17.08 22.50
CA ILE A 333 -13.51 16.17 23.34
C ILE A 333 -13.51 14.75 22.74
N LEU A 334 -14.68 14.24 22.34
CA LEU A 334 -14.79 12.91 21.73
C LEU A 334 -14.07 12.84 20.38
N LEU A 335 -14.18 13.85 19.52
CA LEU A 335 -13.44 13.90 18.26
C LEU A 335 -11.92 13.90 18.48
N ARG A 336 -11.39 14.60 19.48
CA ARG A 336 -9.95 14.55 19.82
C ARG A 336 -9.52 13.15 20.26
N LYS A 337 -10.36 12.43 21.02
CA LYS A 337 -10.09 11.04 21.41
C LYS A 337 -10.07 10.09 20.21
N ILE A 338 -11.03 10.25 19.29
CA ILE A 338 -11.08 9.49 18.03
C ILE A 338 -9.86 9.82 17.16
N PHE A 339 -9.52 11.10 17.02
CA PHE A 339 -8.36 11.56 16.24
C PHE A 339 -7.07 10.90 16.73
N LYS A 340 -6.81 10.90 18.04
CA LYS A 340 -5.62 10.29 18.62
C LYS A 340 -5.53 8.77 18.41
N LYS A 341 -6.67 8.10 18.24
CA LYS A 341 -6.71 6.67 17.92
C LYS A 341 -6.44 6.40 16.45
N ILE A 342 -6.83 7.30 15.55
CA ILE A 342 -6.65 7.13 14.10
C ILE A 342 -5.30 7.66 13.62
N SER A 343 -4.84 8.77 14.19
CA SER A 343 -3.53 9.36 13.97
C SER A 343 -2.80 9.56 15.30
N PRO A 344 -2.21 8.50 15.89
CA PRO A 344 -1.40 8.58 17.10
C PRO A 344 -0.30 9.65 17.05
N LEU A 345 0.24 9.90 15.85
CA LEU A 345 1.16 11.00 15.57
C LEU A 345 0.51 11.98 14.59
N ASN A 346 0.37 13.24 14.97
CA ASN A 346 -0.10 14.31 14.10
C ASN A 346 1.04 14.79 13.18
N ILE A 347 1.09 14.21 11.97
CA ILE A 347 2.13 14.49 10.97
C ILE A 347 2.14 15.97 10.55
N HIS A 348 0.99 16.62 10.42
CA HIS A 348 0.90 18.03 10.06
C HIS A 348 1.49 18.94 11.14
N GLU A 349 1.17 18.70 12.42
CA GLU A 349 1.76 19.43 13.54
C GLU A 349 3.28 19.21 13.59
N LEU A 350 3.73 17.96 13.44
CA LEU A 350 5.16 17.63 13.38
C LEU A 350 5.88 18.42 12.28
N PHE A 351 5.36 18.42 11.05
CA PHE A 351 5.98 19.16 9.94
C PHE A 351 5.98 20.67 10.16
N ARG A 352 4.93 21.25 10.76
CA ARG A 352 4.92 22.66 11.16
C ARG A 352 5.99 22.98 12.20
N LEU A 353 6.15 22.12 13.22
CA LEU A 353 7.17 22.30 14.26
C LEU A 353 8.59 22.22 13.67
N ILE A 354 8.84 21.26 12.78
CA ILE A 354 10.13 21.13 12.07
C ILE A 354 10.40 22.34 11.17
N LYS A 355 9.39 22.86 10.47
CA LYS A 355 9.53 24.08 9.67
C LYS A 355 9.92 25.30 10.53
N LYS A 356 9.36 25.43 11.73
CA LYS A 356 9.74 26.49 12.70
C LYS A 356 11.22 26.33 13.12
N VAL A 357 11.66 25.10 13.43
CA VAL A 357 13.06 24.78 13.76
C VAL A 357 14.03 25.17 12.64
N ASN A 358 13.69 24.92 11.38
CA ASN A 358 14.57 25.24 10.24
C ASN A 358 14.83 26.75 10.07
N SER A 359 13.96 27.63 10.57
CA SER A 359 14.22 29.07 10.55
C SER A 359 15.37 29.48 11.49
N THR A 360 15.53 28.81 12.63
CA THR A 360 16.62 29.02 13.60
C THR A 360 17.99 28.58 13.07
N VAL A 361 18.03 27.61 12.14
CA VAL A 361 19.28 27.13 11.54
C VAL A 361 20.03 28.25 10.80
N TYR A 362 19.31 29.21 10.20
CA TYR A 362 19.93 30.32 9.47
C TYR A 362 20.69 31.31 10.37
N THR A 363 20.20 31.57 11.59
CA THR A 363 20.85 32.50 12.53
C THR A 363 22.11 31.89 13.16
N ILE A 364 22.14 30.56 13.29
CA ILE A 364 23.20 29.81 13.97
C ILE A 364 24.36 29.40 13.05
N LYS A 365 24.10 29.30 11.73
CA LYS A 365 25.05 28.79 10.75
C LYS A 365 26.45 29.44 10.88
N LYS A 366 27.47 28.60 11.09
CA LYS A 366 28.88 28.95 11.26
C LYS A 366 29.19 29.88 12.45
N LYS A 367 28.31 29.95 13.46
CA LYS A 367 28.57 30.66 14.72
C LYS A 367 28.91 29.67 15.84
N ASP A 368 29.54 30.17 16.89
CA ASP A 368 29.74 29.43 18.14
C ASP A 368 28.53 29.64 19.05
N ILE A 369 28.06 28.55 19.65
CA ILE A 369 26.82 28.58 20.44
C ILE A 369 27.04 28.08 21.88
N ILE A 370 26.31 28.67 22.82
CA ILE A 370 26.08 28.10 24.16
C ILE A 370 24.70 27.44 24.14
N PHE A 371 24.68 26.13 24.38
CA PHE A 371 23.47 25.32 24.23
C PHE A 371 22.94 24.90 25.60
N PHE A 372 21.81 25.47 26.02
CA PHE A 372 21.23 25.21 27.33
C PHE A 372 20.36 23.95 27.29
N LEU A 373 20.69 22.99 28.15
CA LEU A 373 20.11 21.65 28.22
C LEU A 373 19.51 21.40 29.60
N GLY A 374 18.37 20.73 29.71
CA GLY A 374 17.76 20.45 31.01
C GLY A 374 16.27 20.11 30.93
N LEU A 375 15.71 19.54 32.00
CA LEU A 375 14.28 19.21 32.08
C LEU A 375 13.38 20.45 31.98
N THR A 376 12.11 20.24 31.64
CA THR A 376 11.09 21.31 31.66
C THR A 376 11.03 21.97 33.04
N GLY A 377 10.97 23.31 33.06
CA GLY A 377 10.96 24.09 34.30
C GLY A 377 12.31 24.19 35.03
N SER A 378 13.42 23.71 34.45
CA SER A 378 14.75 23.82 35.08
C SER A 378 15.31 25.25 35.13
N GLY A 379 14.70 26.19 34.43
CA GLY A 379 15.11 27.61 34.42
C GLY A 379 16.03 27.99 33.26
N LYS A 380 16.04 27.25 32.15
CA LYS A 380 16.80 27.58 30.92
C LYS A 380 16.46 28.97 30.37
N SER A 381 15.18 29.19 30.02
CA SER A 381 14.70 30.47 29.49
C SER A 381 14.96 31.63 30.46
N THR A 382 14.75 31.42 31.78
CA THR A 382 15.10 32.40 32.82
C THR A 382 16.59 32.72 32.85
N THR A 383 17.45 31.71 32.71
CA THR A 383 18.91 31.86 32.65
C THR A 383 19.32 32.64 31.40
N ILE A 384 18.69 32.37 30.25
CA ILE A 384 18.97 33.09 29.00
C ILE A 384 18.54 34.54 29.08
N HIS A 385 17.36 34.85 29.63
CA HIS A 385 16.96 36.24 29.88
C HIS A 385 17.99 36.99 30.71
N PHE A 386 18.43 36.39 31.82
CA PHE A 386 19.45 36.95 32.70
C PHE A 386 20.78 37.17 31.97
N LEU A 387 21.31 36.15 31.29
CA LEU A 387 22.59 36.23 30.57
C LEU A 387 22.57 37.22 29.40
N ALA A 388 21.41 37.40 28.76
CA ALA A 388 21.19 38.39 27.72
C ALA A 388 20.94 39.81 28.27
N GLY A 389 21.05 40.01 29.59
CA GLY A 389 20.99 41.33 30.24
C GLY A 389 19.57 41.82 30.56
N SER A 390 18.58 40.92 30.65
CA SER A 390 17.26 41.30 31.16
C SER A 390 17.32 41.54 32.66
N LYS A 391 16.60 42.55 33.15
CA LYS A 391 16.44 42.75 34.60
C LYS A 391 15.38 41.79 35.13
N MET A 392 15.77 40.96 36.09
CA MET A 392 14.91 39.93 36.67
C MET A 392 14.40 40.38 38.05
N ILE A 393 13.12 40.13 38.33
CA ILE A 393 12.54 40.34 39.66
C ILE A 393 11.63 39.17 40.04
N GLU A 394 11.37 39.02 41.33
CA GLU A 394 10.32 38.12 41.82
C GLU A 394 8.95 38.79 41.71
N ILE A 395 8.02 38.14 41.03
CA ILE A 395 6.62 38.55 40.89
C ILE A 395 5.69 37.43 41.36
N LYS A 396 4.43 37.78 41.64
CA LYS A 396 3.40 36.81 42.02
C LYS A 396 2.43 36.59 40.85
N VAL A 397 2.37 35.37 40.31
CA VAL A 397 1.52 34.96 39.17
C VAL A 397 0.64 33.80 39.62
N SER A 398 -0.69 33.96 39.59
CA SER A 398 -1.66 32.94 40.05
C SER A 398 -1.33 32.38 41.44
N ASP A 399 -1.01 33.27 42.38
CA ASP A 399 -0.58 32.97 43.74
C ASP A 399 0.77 32.25 43.92
N LEU A 400 1.52 32.05 42.85
CA LEU A 400 2.87 31.48 42.88
C LEU A 400 3.93 32.56 42.69
N TYR A 401 5.02 32.49 43.47
CA TYR A 401 6.21 33.31 43.24
C TYR A 401 6.96 32.82 42.01
N HIS A 402 7.32 33.76 41.14
CA HIS A 402 7.96 33.52 39.85
C HIS A 402 9.04 34.57 39.59
N ILE A 403 10.20 34.16 39.07
CA ILE A 403 11.25 35.09 38.64
C ILE A 403 11.02 35.42 37.16
N ALA A 404 10.65 36.67 36.89
CA ALA A 404 10.29 37.15 35.56
C ALA A 404 11.16 38.33 35.10
N PRO A 405 11.41 38.47 33.79
CA PRO A 405 12.04 39.67 33.25
C PRO A 405 11.05 40.85 33.28
N VAL A 406 11.51 42.02 33.71
CA VAL A 406 10.73 43.28 33.67
C VAL A 406 11.27 44.31 32.71
N GLU A 407 12.58 44.27 32.42
CA GLU A 407 13.21 45.13 31.43
C GLU A 407 13.99 44.23 30.45
N ILE A 408 13.49 44.14 29.21
CA ILE A 408 14.05 43.31 28.14
C ILE A 408 14.69 44.24 27.10
N ASN A 409 16.02 44.31 27.11
CA ASN A 409 16.77 45.19 26.18
C ASN A 409 17.17 44.50 24.87
N ASN A 410 17.20 43.16 24.85
CA ASN A 410 17.58 42.38 23.68
C ASN A 410 16.33 42.00 22.85
N PRO A 411 16.21 42.42 21.58
CA PRO A 411 15.04 42.15 20.75
C PRO A 411 14.81 40.66 20.46
N ASP A 412 15.87 39.84 20.47
CA ASP A 412 15.76 38.40 20.20
C ASP A 412 14.99 37.65 21.31
N LEU A 413 14.86 38.26 22.49
CA LEU A 413 14.11 37.71 23.62
C LEU A 413 12.59 37.89 23.49
N LYS A 414 12.08 38.56 22.46
CA LYS A 414 10.64 38.85 22.28
C LYS A 414 9.76 37.59 22.36
N TYR A 415 10.29 36.44 21.93
CA TYR A 415 9.54 35.18 21.85
C TYR A 415 9.96 34.17 22.93
N ILE A 416 10.86 34.54 23.84
CA ILE A 416 11.22 33.72 24.99
C ILE A 416 10.37 34.19 26.17
N THR A 417 9.60 33.26 26.74
CA THR A 417 8.73 33.52 27.89
C THR A 417 9.15 32.68 29.08
N THR A 418 8.92 33.19 30.28
CA THR A 418 9.13 32.44 31.53
C THR A 418 7.80 32.26 32.25
N SER A 419 7.58 31.07 32.80
CA SER A 419 6.34 30.69 33.46
C SER A 419 6.62 29.91 34.75
N PRO A 420 5.80 30.10 35.81
CA PRO A 420 5.92 29.29 37.03
C PRO A 420 5.30 27.89 36.88
N PHE A 421 4.54 27.65 35.80
CA PHE A 421 3.80 26.40 35.60
C PHE A 421 4.70 25.30 35.02
N ALA A 422 4.28 24.05 35.20
CA ALA A 422 5.01 22.87 34.71
C ALA A 422 4.88 22.64 33.20
N LYS A 423 4.03 23.42 32.51
CA LYS A 423 3.86 23.35 31.05
C LYS A 423 5.03 24.05 30.37
N SER A 424 5.60 23.41 29.35
CA SER A 424 6.70 23.98 28.59
C SER A 424 6.21 25.11 27.69
N GLU A 425 6.78 26.30 27.85
CA GLU A 425 6.53 27.44 26.98
C GLU A 425 7.40 27.36 25.71
N THR A 426 8.63 26.84 25.84
CA THR A 426 9.58 26.66 24.74
C THR A 426 9.34 25.34 24.02
N ARG A 427 8.63 25.38 22.89
CA ARG A 427 8.31 24.18 22.05
C ARG A 427 9.27 23.94 20.87
N HIS A 428 10.24 24.83 20.64
CA HIS A 428 11.28 24.69 19.62
C HIS A 428 12.53 25.48 20.03
N ILE A 429 13.69 25.17 19.44
CA ILE A 429 14.95 25.85 19.74
C ILE A 429 14.89 27.30 19.26
N THR A 430 15.24 28.22 20.16
CA THR A 430 15.30 29.66 19.88
C THR A 430 16.71 30.18 20.12
N SER A 431 17.24 30.98 19.20
CA SER A 431 18.56 31.60 19.30
C SER A 431 18.47 33.04 19.77
N VAL A 432 19.34 33.45 20.70
CA VAL A 432 19.49 34.83 21.19
C VAL A 432 20.92 35.27 20.98
N GLU A 433 21.15 36.31 20.18
CA GLU A 433 22.48 36.87 19.96
C GLU A 433 22.82 37.86 21.08
N VAL A 434 23.92 37.61 21.79
CA VAL A 434 24.43 38.49 22.84
C VAL A 434 25.73 39.13 22.35
N LYS A 435 25.75 40.46 22.27
CA LYS A 435 26.93 41.24 21.89
C LYS A 435 27.89 41.31 23.08
N LEU A 436 29.15 40.94 22.85
CA LEU A 436 30.19 40.98 23.88
C LEU A 436 30.78 42.40 23.94
N LYS A 437 30.94 42.96 25.14
CA LYS A 437 31.65 44.22 25.31
C LYS A 437 33.15 43.96 25.14
N ASN A 438 33.81 44.75 24.29
CA ASN A 438 35.26 44.67 24.06
C ASN A 438 36.03 44.88 25.38
N THR A 439 36.45 43.80 26.02
CA THR A 439 37.48 43.81 27.05
C THR A 439 38.69 43.04 26.50
N ASN A 440 39.70 43.79 26.09
CA ASN A 440 41.07 43.33 25.81
C ASN A 440 41.34 42.55 24.49
N GLY A 441 40.68 42.89 23.39
CA GLY A 441 41.25 42.66 22.05
C GLY A 441 41.27 41.23 21.50
N LEU A 442 40.53 40.27 22.07
CA LEU A 442 40.40 38.89 21.57
C LEU A 442 38.98 38.57 21.07
N THR A 443 38.72 39.03 19.84
CA THR A 443 38.03 38.35 18.71
C THR A 443 36.79 37.44 18.91
N LYS A 444 35.71 37.87 19.59
CA LYS A 444 34.34 37.47 19.20
C LYS A 444 33.36 38.64 19.34
N GLU A 445 32.75 39.07 18.22
CA GLU A 445 31.81 40.22 18.19
C GLU A 445 30.48 39.91 18.91
N SER A 446 30.07 38.65 18.94
CA SER A 446 28.85 38.17 19.59
C SER A 446 28.94 36.66 19.88
N ILE A 447 28.08 36.18 20.77
CA ILE A 447 27.85 34.76 21.02
C ILE A 447 26.35 34.46 20.95
N ILE A 448 25.98 33.27 20.47
CA ILE A 448 24.57 32.85 20.45
C ILE A 448 24.27 32.00 21.69
N LEU A 449 23.26 32.40 22.45
CA LEU A 449 22.63 31.56 23.47
C LEU A 449 21.44 30.84 22.83
N CYS A 450 21.37 29.53 22.99
CA CYS A 450 20.29 28.72 22.43
C CYS A 450 19.41 28.18 23.56
N ASP A 451 18.14 28.59 23.57
CA ASP A 451 17.12 28.01 24.46
C ASP A 451 16.60 26.72 23.83
N SER A 452 16.89 25.58 24.46
CA SER A 452 16.28 24.33 24.07
C SER A 452 14.94 24.14 24.78
N PRO A 453 13.96 23.48 24.14
CA PRO A 453 12.85 22.87 24.86
C PRO A 453 13.33 21.97 26.00
N GLY A 454 12.49 21.80 27.03
CA GLY A 454 12.80 20.87 28.10
C GLY A 454 12.88 19.43 27.62
N PHE A 455 13.83 18.66 28.15
CA PHE A 455 13.80 17.21 27.97
C PHE A 455 12.63 16.59 28.75
N GLU A 456 12.07 15.51 28.21
CA GLU A 456 10.83 14.89 28.69
C GLU A 456 9.61 15.82 28.64
N ASP A 457 9.58 16.76 27.69
CA ASP A 457 8.42 17.62 27.48
C ASP A 457 7.18 16.75 27.22
N THR A 458 6.21 16.82 28.14
CA THR A 458 4.95 16.04 28.08
C THR A 458 3.98 16.58 27.05
N SER A 459 4.40 17.58 26.27
CA SER A 459 3.63 18.25 25.23
C SER A 459 3.31 17.37 24.00
N GLY A 460 3.76 16.12 23.97
CA GLY A 460 3.36 15.12 22.96
C GLY A 460 4.53 14.61 22.11
N PRO A 461 4.32 13.48 21.41
CA PRO A 461 5.34 12.85 20.58
C PRO A 461 5.81 13.73 19.41
N GLU A 462 4.93 14.59 18.87
CA GLU A 462 5.28 15.53 17.79
C GLU A 462 6.34 16.54 18.24
N VAL A 463 6.18 17.08 19.46
CA VAL A 463 7.11 18.04 20.06
C VAL A 463 8.45 17.37 20.35
N ASP A 464 8.43 16.18 20.95
CA ASP A 464 9.65 15.42 21.24
C ASP A 464 10.46 15.09 19.97
N ILE A 465 9.80 14.62 18.91
CA ILE A 465 10.46 14.33 17.63
C ILE A 465 11.01 15.61 16.99
N ALA A 466 10.21 16.69 16.94
CA ALA A 466 10.67 17.97 16.39
C ALA A 466 11.86 18.54 17.18
N ASN A 467 11.87 18.37 18.50
CA ASN A 467 12.95 18.83 19.36
C ASN A 467 14.22 18.02 19.12
N GLY A 468 14.13 16.69 19.10
CA GLY A 468 15.28 15.82 18.79
C GLY A 468 15.91 16.16 17.44
N LEU A 469 15.06 16.42 16.42
CA LEU A 469 15.53 16.81 15.10
C LEU A 469 16.13 18.22 15.11
N GLY A 470 15.52 19.15 15.82
CA GLY A 470 16.00 20.53 15.91
C GLY A 470 17.35 20.64 16.60
N ILE A 471 17.59 19.87 17.64
CA ILE A 471 18.89 19.81 18.32
C ILE A 471 19.97 19.45 17.29
N VAL A 472 19.77 18.35 16.56
CA VAL A 472 20.74 17.89 15.55
C VAL A 472 20.89 18.88 14.40
N ASN A 473 19.81 19.45 13.88
CA ASN A 473 19.88 20.38 12.76
C ASN A 473 20.59 21.69 13.12
N VAL A 474 20.40 22.18 14.34
CA VAL A 474 21.10 23.34 14.88
C VAL A 474 22.59 23.04 15.07
N ILE A 475 22.89 21.88 15.64
CA ILE A 475 24.27 21.46 15.91
C ILE A 475 25.05 21.22 14.62
N LYS A 476 24.44 20.60 13.60
CA LYS A 476 25.11 20.30 12.32
C LYS A 476 25.61 21.53 11.56
N VAL A 477 25.12 22.72 11.88
CA VAL A 477 25.47 23.95 11.16
C VAL A 477 26.33 24.92 11.98
N CYS A 478 26.50 24.70 13.28
CA CYS A 478 27.31 25.56 14.13
C CYS A 478 28.81 25.20 14.02
N THR A 479 29.69 26.12 14.40
CA THR A 479 31.15 25.89 14.35
C THR A 479 31.63 25.10 15.56
N SER A 480 31.14 25.48 16.74
CA SER A 480 31.39 24.80 18.00
C SER A 480 30.20 24.96 18.94
N VAL A 481 30.03 24.02 19.87
CA VAL A 481 28.98 24.06 20.88
C VAL A 481 29.55 23.95 22.28
N LYS A 482 29.02 24.79 23.19
CA LYS A 482 29.28 24.72 24.63
C LYS A 482 28.02 24.25 25.35
N PRO A 483 27.89 22.96 25.71
CA PRO A 483 26.71 22.45 26.38
C PRO A 483 26.66 22.92 27.84
N VAL A 484 25.56 23.55 28.23
CA VAL A 484 25.28 24.00 29.60
C VAL A 484 24.06 23.25 30.13
N VAL A 485 24.29 22.38 31.11
CA VAL A 485 23.24 21.58 31.75
C VAL A 485 22.69 22.35 32.95
N VAL A 486 21.41 22.73 32.87
CA VAL A 486 20.68 23.48 33.89
C VAL A 486 19.88 22.52 34.76
N ILE A 487 20.25 22.44 36.04
CA ILE A 487 19.68 21.51 37.03
C ILE A 487 18.97 22.31 38.12
N SER A 488 17.65 22.17 38.22
CA SER A 488 16.92 22.86 39.29
C SER A 488 16.69 21.98 40.51
N TYR A 489 16.69 22.58 41.71
CA TYR A 489 16.39 21.89 42.97
C TYR A 489 15.08 21.08 42.91
N LYS A 490 14.02 21.70 42.38
CA LYS A 490 12.70 21.06 42.23
C LYS A 490 12.70 19.95 41.17
N SER A 491 13.48 20.09 40.11
CA SER A 491 13.53 19.11 39.00
C SER A 491 14.25 17.83 39.38
N ILE A 492 15.16 17.86 40.37
CA ILE A 492 15.89 16.67 40.80
C ILE A 492 14.95 15.62 41.42
N GLY A 493 13.98 16.05 42.23
CA GLY A 493 12.99 15.20 42.92
C GLY A 493 13.53 14.41 44.12
N ASP A 494 12.64 13.82 44.92
CA ASP A 494 12.96 13.17 46.21
C ASP A 494 13.91 11.96 46.12
N ARG A 495 14.01 11.37 44.93
CA ARG A 495 14.88 10.22 44.62
C ARG A 495 15.75 10.43 43.39
N LEU A 496 15.96 11.68 42.98
CA LEU A 496 16.94 12.04 41.95
C LEU A 496 16.56 11.52 40.55
N GLN A 497 15.31 11.11 40.37
CA GLN A 497 14.81 10.57 39.12
C GLN A 497 14.97 11.58 37.98
N GLY A 498 14.77 12.88 38.26
CA GLY A 498 14.93 13.90 37.23
C GLY A 498 16.38 14.06 36.77
N LEU A 499 17.36 13.88 37.67
CA LEU A 499 18.77 13.88 37.27
C LEU A 499 19.11 12.64 36.43
N LYS A 500 18.61 11.45 36.83
CA LYS A 500 18.78 10.20 36.06
C LYS A 500 18.23 10.33 34.65
N ASN A 501 16.99 10.79 34.53
CA ASN A 501 16.32 11.01 33.25
C ASN A 501 17.12 11.97 32.36
N LEU A 502 17.56 13.11 32.92
CA LEU A 502 18.38 14.08 32.21
C LEU A 502 19.67 13.45 31.66
N ILE A 503 20.37 12.67 32.49
CA ILE A 503 21.63 12.02 32.08
C ILE A 503 21.39 10.95 31.00
N HIS A 504 20.33 10.15 31.11
CA HIS A 504 20.00 9.18 30.06
C HIS A 504 19.69 9.87 28.72
N VAL A 505 18.95 10.98 28.74
CA VAL A 505 18.67 11.75 27.53
C VAL A 505 19.96 12.32 26.91
N LEU A 506 20.84 12.89 27.74
CA LEU A 506 22.15 13.39 27.27
C LEU A 506 23.02 12.27 26.70
N SER A 507 23.04 11.09 27.33
CA SER A 507 23.80 9.94 26.86
C SER A 507 23.30 9.38 25.54
N ALA A 508 21.98 9.46 25.30
CA ALA A 508 21.40 9.07 24.01
C ALA A 508 21.67 10.10 22.91
N LEU A 509 21.70 11.38 23.26
CA LEU A 509 21.98 12.47 22.33
C LEU A 509 23.46 12.51 21.91
N ILE A 510 24.38 12.12 22.80
CA ILE A 510 25.82 12.16 22.57
C ILE A 510 26.43 10.77 22.89
N PRO A 511 26.40 9.84 21.93
CA PRO A 511 27.07 8.55 22.09
C PRO A 511 28.57 8.76 22.30
N GLY A 512 29.14 8.11 23.31
CA GLY A 512 30.55 8.36 23.67
C GLY A 512 30.78 9.66 24.45
N ILE A 513 29.77 10.14 25.20
CA ILE A 513 29.82 11.38 26.00
C ILE A 513 31.09 11.55 26.86
N ARG A 514 31.74 10.45 27.24
CA ARG A 514 33.03 10.44 27.96
C ARG A 514 34.09 11.30 27.27
N ASP A 515 34.21 11.22 25.95
CA ASP A 515 35.28 11.87 25.19
C ASP A 515 35.07 13.40 25.12
N GLN A 516 33.85 13.85 25.42
CA GLN A 516 33.42 15.25 25.32
C GLN A 516 33.06 15.85 26.68
N ILE A 517 33.21 15.08 27.77
CA ILE A 517 32.65 15.42 29.08
C ILE A 517 33.24 16.71 29.66
N GLU A 518 34.50 17.01 29.34
CA GLU A 518 35.18 18.22 29.81
C GLU A 518 34.49 19.51 29.32
N ALA A 519 33.84 19.49 28.15
CA ALA A 519 33.16 20.65 27.56
C ALA A 519 31.85 21.03 28.28
N PHE A 520 31.28 20.14 29.10
CA PHE A 520 30.01 20.38 29.78
C PHE A 520 30.17 21.38 30.92
N SER A 521 29.23 22.32 31.02
CA SER A 521 29.08 23.18 32.19
C SER A 521 27.77 22.89 32.92
N TYR A 522 27.76 23.02 34.24
CA TYR A 522 26.57 22.79 35.07
C TYR A 522 26.17 24.07 35.77
N ILE A 523 24.89 24.43 35.69
CA ILE A 523 24.28 25.55 36.42
C ILE A 523 23.14 25.00 37.28
N PHE A 524 23.20 25.29 38.57
CA PHE A 524 22.19 24.91 39.55
C PHE A 524 21.24 26.08 39.79
N THR A 525 19.93 25.83 39.73
CA THR A 525 18.91 26.87 39.87
C THR A 525 17.89 26.50 40.94
N LYS A 526 17.20 27.51 41.49
CA LYS A 526 16.11 27.34 42.47
C LYS A 526 16.52 26.61 43.77
N PHE A 527 17.82 26.54 44.09
CA PHE A 527 18.31 25.98 45.35
C PHE A 527 18.04 26.98 46.50
N PRO A 528 17.42 26.54 47.60
CA PRO A 528 17.31 27.36 48.81
C PRO A 528 18.69 27.78 49.31
N GLU A 529 18.82 28.97 49.91
CA GLU A 529 20.10 29.53 50.36
C GLU A 529 20.90 28.56 51.24
N LYS A 530 20.20 27.86 52.15
CA LYS A 530 20.79 26.89 53.08
C LYS A 530 21.30 25.60 52.41
N GLU A 531 20.85 25.32 51.20
CA GLU A 531 21.17 24.10 50.44
C GLU A 531 22.22 24.36 49.35
N LYS A 532 22.64 25.61 49.12
CA LYS A 532 23.62 25.94 48.05
C LYS A 532 24.97 25.28 48.31
N ASP A 533 25.43 25.30 49.56
CA ASP A 533 26.73 24.75 49.95
C ASP A 533 26.71 23.20 50.09
N THR A 534 25.52 22.59 50.11
CA THR A 534 25.35 21.14 50.30
C THR A 534 25.29 20.37 48.98
N ILE A 535 25.24 21.05 47.82
CA ILE A 535 25.08 20.42 46.50
C ILE A 535 26.14 19.34 46.25
N HIS A 536 27.42 19.61 46.54
CA HIS A 536 28.47 18.61 46.32
C HIS A 536 28.26 17.36 47.20
N ALA A 537 27.95 17.56 48.49
CA ALA A 537 27.66 16.46 49.41
C ALA A 537 26.42 15.67 48.98
N PHE A 538 25.41 16.38 48.47
CA PHE A 538 24.19 15.80 47.93
C PHE A 538 24.50 14.89 46.73
N ILE A 539 25.22 15.37 45.71
CA ILE A 539 25.64 14.57 44.54
C ILE A 539 26.51 13.37 44.96
N LYS A 540 27.42 13.57 45.92
CA LYS A 540 28.28 12.49 46.44
C LYS A 540 27.48 11.36 47.08
N GLU A 541 26.41 11.69 47.81
CA GLU A 541 25.53 10.70 48.41
C GLU A 541 24.70 9.94 47.35
N ILE A 542 24.36 10.59 46.23
CA ILE A 542 23.75 9.91 45.06
C ILE A 542 24.68 8.80 44.57
N HIS A 543 25.93 9.18 44.25
CA HIS A 543 26.93 8.27 43.71
C HIS A 543 27.13 7.05 44.60
N ARG A 544 27.05 7.21 45.93
CA ARG A 544 27.19 6.12 46.91
C ARG A 544 25.97 5.18 46.98
N LYS A 545 24.77 5.67 46.63
CA LYS A 545 23.49 4.96 46.77
C LYS A 545 23.00 4.27 45.50
N LEU A 546 23.75 4.36 44.39
CA LEU A 546 23.41 3.69 43.14
C LEU A 546 23.42 2.17 43.32
N LYS A 547 22.47 1.50 42.65
CA LYS A 547 22.33 0.03 42.67
C LYS A 547 23.17 -0.61 41.55
N ASP A 548 23.36 -1.93 41.62
CA ASP A 548 24.19 -2.71 40.66
C ASP A 548 23.70 -2.63 39.20
N ASP A 549 22.40 -2.45 38.97
CA ASP A 549 21.81 -2.19 37.66
C ASP A 549 22.14 -0.80 37.13
N GLU A 550 22.21 0.21 38.00
CA GLU A 550 22.50 1.61 37.64
C GLU A 550 24.00 1.86 37.43
N THR A 551 24.87 1.13 38.13
CA THR A 551 26.32 1.20 37.93
C THR A 551 26.78 0.53 36.64
N SER A 552 25.90 -0.23 35.97
CA SER A 552 26.19 -0.84 34.68
C SER A 552 26.12 0.14 33.50
N ASP A 553 25.41 1.27 33.64
CA ASP A 553 25.35 2.34 32.64
C ASP A 553 26.60 3.23 32.76
N LYS A 554 27.61 2.93 31.96
CA LYS A 554 28.89 3.64 31.96
C LYS A 554 28.74 5.13 31.59
N SER A 555 27.86 5.46 30.65
CA SER A 555 27.65 6.86 30.22
C SER A 555 27.02 7.68 31.34
N PHE A 556 26.06 7.09 32.05
CA PHE A 556 25.48 7.68 33.24
C PHE A 556 26.53 7.96 34.32
N MET A 557 27.40 6.97 34.59
CA MET A 557 28.46 7.10 35.58
C MET A 557 29.45 8.22 35.23
N PHE A 558 29.88 8.32 33.96
CA PHE A 558 30.81 9.38 33.53
C PHE A 558 30.24 10.78 33.76
N LEU A 559 28.96 10.99 33.46
CA LEU A 559 28.34 12.32 33.65
C LEU A 559 28.18 12.66 35.14
N LEU A 560 27.81 11.68 35.96
CA LEU A 560 27.68 11.86 37.40
C LEU A 560 29.05 12.15 38.05
N GLU A 561 30.10 11.45 37.62
CA GLU A 561 31.47 11.67 38.08
C GLU A 561 31.99 13.06 37.70
N ASP A 562 31.67 13.55 36.49
CA ASP A 562 32.06 14.91 36.07
C ASP A 562 31.32 16.00 36.85
N ILE A 563 30.01 15.84 37.11
CA ILE A 563 29.26 16.73 38.02
C ILE A 563 29.91 16.73 39.42
N LEU A 564 30.24 15.54 39.94
CA LEU A 564 30.90 15.39 41.23
C LEU A 564 32.25 16.11 41.24
N GLN A 565 33.05 15.99 40.18
CA GLN A 565 34.35 16.65 40.05
C GLN A 565 34.21 18.17 39.99
N LYS A 566 33.34 18.70 39.12
CA LYS A 566 33.17 20.14 38.90
C LYS A 566 32.49 20.86 40.07
N THR A 567 31.82 20.14 40.97
CA THR A 567 31.22 20.71 42.20
C THR A 567 32.16 20.69 43.41
N ARG A 568 33.36 20.07 43.34
CA ARG A 568 34.29 19.94 44.49
C ARG A 568 34.73 21.27 45.09
N GLN A 569 34.89 22.30 44.26
CA GLN A 569 35.34 23.64 44.68
C GLN A 569 34.15 24.60 44.91
N GLY A 570 32.93 24.08 44.87
CA GLY A 570 31.70 24.88 44.90
C GLY A 570 30.83 24.58 43.68
N ALA A 571 29.53 24.44 43.88
CA ALA A 571 28.56 24.32 42.80
C ALA A 571 28.18 25.71 42.27
N ARG A 572 28.07 25.86 40.94
CA ARG A 572 27.61 27.11 40.32
C ARG A 572 26.10 27.26 40.51
N VAL A 573 25.68 27.96 41.55
CA VAL A 573 24.27 28.28 41.79
C VAL A 573 23.97 29.65 41.21
N LEU A 574 23.01 29.73 40.29
CA LEU A 574 22.56 30.98 39.70
C LEU A 574 21.43 31.59 40.52
N ASP A 575 21.60 32.86 40.89
CA ASP A 575 20.59 33.76 41.41
C ASP A 575 20.35 34.91 40.42
N PRO A 576 19.31 34.82 39.55
CA PRO A 576 19.07 35.82 38.52
C PRO A 576 18.76 37.23 39.03
N ILE A 577 18.46 37.40 40.32
CA ILE A 577 18.12 38.68 40.93
C ILE A 577 19.39 39.38 41.46
N ASN A 578 20.29 38.62 42.09
CA ASN A 578 21.45 39.16 42.80
C ASN A 578 22.77 39.05 42.03
N ASP A 579 22.88 38.09 41.11
CA ASP A 579 24.12 37.85 40.37
C ASP A 579 24.35 38.89 39.26
N LYS A 580 25.60 38.99 38.81
CA LYS A 580 25.98 39.80 37.63
C LYS A 580 26.08 38.91 36.41
N HIS A 581 25.31 39.24 35.37
CA HIS A 581 25.23 38.42 34.17
C HIS A 581 26.56 38.35 33.40
N GLU A 582 27.39 39.41 33.42
CA GLU A 582 28.68 39.40 32.73
C GLU A 582 29.65 38.35 33.29
N THR A 583 29.69 38.18 34.61
CA THR A 583 30.59 37.23 35.26
C THR A 583 30.31 35.79 34.80
N ILE A 584 29.03 35.40 34.83
CA ILE A 584 28.62 34.03 34.48
C ILE A 584 28.77 33.79 32.98
N LEU A 585 28.46 34.80 32.15
CA LEU A 585 28.64 34.71 30.71
C LEU A 585 30.12 34.58 30.31
N ASP A 586 31.02 35.36 30.92
CA ASP A 586 32.46 35.31 30.67
C ASP A 586 33.06 33.94 31.02
N GLU A 587 32.61 33.32 32.11
CA GLU A 587 33.02 31.96 32.49
C GLU A 587 32.58 30.91 31.46
N LEU A 588 31.32 30.98 31.02
CA LEU A 588 30.77 30.14 29.98
C LEU A 588 31.50 30.32 28.65
N ILE A 589 31.88 31.54 28.28
CA ILE A 589 32.63 31.80 27.04
C ILE A 589 34.02 31.17 27.07
N LYS A 590 34.68 31.17 28.22
CA LYS A 590 36.02 30.61 28.44
C LYS A 590 36.04 29.08 28.56
N SER A 591 34.88 28.43 28.67
CA SER A 591 34.83 26.97 28.77
C SER A 591 35.29 26.31 27.47
N ILE A 592 35.75 25.06 27.59
CA ILE A 592 36.05 24.20 26.44
C ILE A 592 34.78 24.05 25.61
N ALA A 593 34.93 24.08 24.28
CA ALA A 593 33.85 23.83 23.33
C ALA A 593 34.05 22.47 22.67
N ILE A 594 32.96 21.88 22.22
CA ILE A 594 32.98 20.73 21.32
C ILE A 594 33.10 21.29 19.90
N ASP A 595 34.24 21.03 19.27
CA ASP A 595 34.48 21.33 17.86
C ASP A 595 33.86 20.22 16.98
N HIS A 596 33.42 20.57 15.77
CA HIS A 596 32.76 19.64 14.85
C HIS A 596 31.60 18.84 15.47
N PRO A 597 30.64 19.51 16.11
CA PRO A 597 29.62 18.83 16.90
C PRO A 597 28.65 17.97 16.05
N GLU A 598 28.65 18.13 14.73
CA GLU A 598 27.98 17.23 13.78
C GLU A 598 28.42 15.76 13.89
N ASN A 599 29.64 15.50 14.35
CA ASN A 599 30.18 14.14 14.52
C ASN A 599 29.91 13.56 15.92
N VAL A 600 29.46 14.41 16.85
CA VAL A 600 29.31 14.08 18.27
C VAL A 600 27.85 13.86 18.63
N PHE A 601 26.95 14.72 18.14
CA PHE A 601 25.54 14.66 18.46
C PHE A 601 24.78 13.79 17.46
N GLN A 602 23.90 12.94 17.97
CA GLN A 602 23.03 12.08 17.17
C GLN A 602 21.56 12.36 17.45
N PHE A 603 20.71 12.06 16.46
CA PHE A 603 19.28 12.18 16.62
C PHE A 603 18.78 11.18 17.66
N SER A 604 18.02 11.69 18.62
CA SER A 604 17.44 10.90 19.71
C SER A 604 16.06 11.42 20.05
N ILE A 605 15.15 10.49 20.36
CA ILE A 605 13.77 10.74 20.80
C ILE A 605 13.47 9.79 21.96
N THR A 606 12.47 10.13 22.77
CA THR A 606 12.06 9.25 23.87
C THR A 606 11.49 7.93 23.35
N GLY A 607 11.60 6.87 24.17
CA GLY A 607 11.03 5.55 23.83
C GLY A 607 9.53 5.62 23.53
N LYS A 608 8.77 6.45 24.26
CA LYS A 608 7.34 6.68 24.01
C LYS A 608 7.07 7.26 22.62
N SER A 609 7.81 8.29 22.23
CA SER A 609 7.64 8.91 20.90
C SER A 609 8.06 7.96 19.78
N LYS A 610 9.09 7.14 20.01
CA LYS A 610 9.48 6.07 19.09
C LYS A 610 8.35 5.05 18.89
N THR A 611 7.72 4.60 19.97
CA THR A 611 6.55 3.72 19.91
C THR A 611 5.39 4.38 19.15
N THR A 612 5.05 5.63 19.45
CA THR A 612 3.97 6.33 18.75
C THR A 612 4.26 6.52 17.26
N LEU A 613 5.52 6.81 16.89
CA LEU A 613 5.94 6.86 15.49
C LEU A 613 5.79 5.49 14.82
N GLN A 614 6.20 4.40 15.47
CA GLN A 614 6.01 3.04 14.93
C GLN A 614 4.53 2.66 14.77
N GLU A 615 3.68 3.03 15.71
CA GLU A 615 2.22 2.86 15.62
C GLU A 615 1.66 3.61 14.41
N GLN A 616 2.07 4.86 14.21
CA GLN A 616 1.65 5.67 13.05
C GLN A 616 2.10 5.03 11.73
N LEU A 617 3.35 4.57 11.64
CA LEU A 617 3.88 3.92 10.44
C LEU A 617 3.11 2.63 10.12
N THR A 618 2.77 1.85 11.13
CA THR A 618 1.95 0.63 10.97
C THR A 618 0.57 0.97 10.43
N LYS A 619 -0.08 2.02 10.96
CA LYS A 619 -1.36 2.51 10.45
C LYS A 619 -1.27 3.04 9.02
N HIS A 620 -0.21 3.75 8.65
CA HIS A 620 0.01 4.17 7.28
C HIS A 620 0.20 2.97 6.34
N GLN A 621 0.97 1.96 6.76
CA GLN A 621 1.15 0.74 5.97
C GLN A 621 -0.19 0.01 5.74
N LEU A 622 -1.01 -0.17 6.78
CA LEU A 622 -2.33 -0.80 6.66
C LEU A 622 -3.27 0.02 5.76
N ASN A 623 -3.31 1.34 5.95
CA ASN A 623 -4.12 2.24 5.13
C ASN A 623 -3.70 2.23 3.66
N ILE A 624 -2.39 2.21 3.38
CA ILE A 624 -1.89 2.12 2.00
C ILE A 624 -2.32 0.80 1.36
N ARG A 625 -2.15 -0.33 2.06
CA ARG A 625 -2.55 -1.65 1.55
C ARG A 625 -4.04 -1.69 1.22
N SER A 626 -4.89 -1.34 2.19
CA SER A 626 -6.33 -1.39 2.01
C SER A 626 -6.83 -0.37 0.98
N ALA A 627 -6.25 0.83 0.93
CA ALA A 627 -6.57 1.84 -0.09
C ALA A 627 -6.15 1.42 -1.50
N THR A 628 -5.02 0.71 -1.64
CA THR A 628 -4.57 0.13 -2.92
C THR A 628 -5.59 -0.88 -3.42
N GLU A 629 -6.06 -1.78 -2.55
CA GLU A 629 -7.07 -2.80 -2.89
C GLU A 629 -8.42 -2.20 -3.29
N ARG A 630 -8.74 -1.00 -2.79
CA ARG A 630 -9.94 -0.22 -3.14
C ARG A 630 -9.73 0.76 -4.31
N SER A 631 -8.54 0.79 -4.91
CA SER A 631 -8.16 1.75 -5.96
C SER A 631 -8.27 3.24 -5.54
N GLU A 632 -8.13 3.54 -4.25
CA GLU A 632 -8.12 4.90 -3.69
C GLU A 632 -6.71 5.53 -3.80
N TYR A 633 -6.17 5.65 -5.02
CA TYR A 633 -4.78 6.02 -5.24
C TYR A 633 -4.40 7.45 -4.80
N GLU A 634 -5.36 8.38 -4.70
CA GLU A 634 -5.12 9.70 -4.08
C GLU A 634 -4.74 9.56 -2.59
N LEU A 635 -5.43 8.67 -1.86
CA LEU A 635 -5.12 8.39 -0.46
C LEU A 635 -3.80 7.63 -0.32
N VAL A 636 -3.53 6.68 -1.21
CA VAL A 636 -2.24 5.96 -1.27
C VAL A 636 -1.09 6.94 -1.46
N LYS A 637 -1.18 7.81 -2.48
CA LYS A 637 -0.19 8.85 -2.75
C LYS A 637 0.02 9.74 -1.53
N TYR A 638 -1.06 10.25 -0.95
CA TYR A 638 -1.00 11.11 0.22
C TYR A 638 -0.24 10.48 1.40
N ARG A 639 -0.49 9.20 1.70
CA ARG A 639 0.23 8.48 2.76
C ARG A 639 1.68 8.17 2.40
N LEU A 640 1.96 7.85 1.14
CA LEU A 640 3.33 7.67 0.65
C LEU A 640 4.13 8.96 0.72
N ASP A 641 3.54 10.11 0.37
CA ASP A 641 4.15 11.43 0.51
C ASP A 641 4.49 11.74 1.97
N GLN A 642 3.58 11.41 2.91
CA GLN A 642 3.86 11.53 4.34
C GLN A 642 5.01 10.62 4.79
N LEU A 643 5.02 9.35 4.38
CA LEU A 643 6.11 8.40 4.71
C LEU A 643 7.45 8.84 4.12
N LYS A 644 7.47 9.29 2.87
CA LYS A 644 8.66 9.81 2.18
C LYS A 644 9.21 11.03 2.91
N CYS A 645 8.35 12.00 3.22
CA CYS A 645 8.75 13.19 3.97
C CYS A 645 9.28 12.84 5.37
N LEU A 646 8.64 11.92 6.10
CA LEU A 646 9.15 11.42 7.38
C LEU A 646 10.52 10.73 7.23
N ASN A 647 10.70 9.93 6.18
CA ASN A 647 11.96 9.25 5.91
C ASN A 647 13.08 10.25 5.61
N ASP A 648 12.81 11.22 4.73
CA ASP A 648 13.75 12.28 4.34
C ASP A 648 14.15 13.14 5.55
N LEU A 649 13.21 13.38 6.48
CA LEU A 649 13.45 14.20 7.66
C LEU A 649 14.20 13.47 8.77
N LEU A 650 13.82 12.22 9.07
CA LEU A 650 14.34 11.49 10.23
C LEU A 650 15.52 10.57 9.88
N GLY A 651 15.66 10.15 8.62
CA GLY A 651 16.75 9.32 8.13
C GLY A 651 16.87 7.97 8.86
N GLN A 652 15.74 7.39 9.29
CA GLN A 652 15.73 6.17 10.08
C GLN A 652 15.43 4.95 9.19
N HIS A 653 16.29 3.94 9.24
CA HIS A 653 16.19 2.73 8.40
C HIS A 653 14.83 2.02 8.50
N TYR A 654 14.20 1.98 9.67
CA TYR A 654 12.89 1.33 9.82
C TYR A 654 11.76 2.08 9.10
N ILE A 655 11.88 3.40 8.90
CA ILE A 655 10.90 4.19 8.13
C ILE A 655 11.09 3.88 6.64
N GLU A 656 12.34 3.86 6.18
CA GLU A 656 12.70 3.48 4.82
C GLU A 656 12.21 2.06 4.48
N GLN A 657 12.38 1.11 5.40
CA GLN A 657 11.85 -0.25 5.24
C GLN A 657 10.32 -0.24 5.06
N VAL A 658 9.58 0.44 5.94
CA VAL A 658 8.10 0.52 5.82
C VAL A 658 7.68 1.16 4.50
N TYR A 659 8.36 2.24 4.09
CA TYR A 659 8.10 2.90 2.81
C TYR A 659 8.33 1.94 1.64
N ASN A 660 9.49 1.27 1.58
CA ASN A 660 9.82 0.32 0.53
C ASN A 660 8.90 -0.91 0.52
N ASP A 661 8.45 -1.38 1.69
CA ASP A 661 7.46 -2.45 1.80
C ASP A 661 6.11 -2.05 1.18
N CYS A 662 5.69 -0.80 1.38
CA CYS A 662 4.49 -0.26 0.75
C CYS A 662 4.66 -0.20 -0.77
N LEU A 663 5.81 0.29 -1.26
CA LEU A 663 6.09 0.33 -2.71
C LEU A 663 6.06 -1.06 -3.33
N ARG A 664 6.72 -2.04 -2.72
CA ARG A 664 6.73 -3.44 -3.18
C ARG A 664 5.31 -4.03 -3.21
N HIS A 665 4.50 -3.75 -2.20
CA HIS A 665 3.12 -4.20 -2.17
C HIS A 665 2.30 -3.59 -3.31
N ILE A 666 2.39 -2.28 -3.53
CA ILE A 666 1.65 -1.59 -4.60
C ILE A 666 2.08 -2.11 -5.97
N SER A 667 3.38 -2.18 -6.25
CA SER A 667 3.90 -2.69 -7.53
C SER A 667 3.43 -4.11 -7.80
N ARG A 668 3.46 -4.98 -6.78
CA ARG A 668 2.97 -6.36 -6.89
C ARG A 668 1.47 -6.39 -7.16
N TYR A 669 0.67 -5.62 -6.43
CA TYR A 669 -0.77 -5.57 -6.62
C TYR A 669 -1.15 -5.10 -8.03
N LEU A 670 -0.55 -4.01 -8.51
CA LEU A 670 -0.77 -3.50 -9.88
C LEU A 670 -0.37 -4.53 -10.94
N SER A 671 0.73 -5.25 -10.71
CA SER A 671 1.18 -6.32 -11.62
C SER A 671 0.21 -7.50 -11.65
N GLU A 672 -0.25 -7.93 -10.48
CA GLU A 672 -1.25 -9.00 -10.35
C GLU A 672 -2.61 -8.59 -10.96
N GLU A 673 -3.02 -7.33 -10.82
CA GLU A 673 -4.23 -6.80 -11.45
C GLU A 673 -4.11 -6.76 -12.97
N TYR A 674 -2.98 -6.29 -13.50
CA TYR A 674 -2.69 -6.35 -14.94
C TYR A 674 -2.73 -7.78 -15.47
N GLU A 675 -1.99 -8.70 -14.86
CA GLU A 675 -1.94 -10.10 -15.30
C GLU A 675 -3.31 -10.77 -15.24
N ARG A 676 -4.11 -10.48 -14.20
CA ARG A 676 -5.50 -10.95 -14.11
C ARG A 676 -6.37 -10.37 -15.23
N GLY A 677 -6.28 -9.07 -15.49
CA GLY A 677 -7.03 -8.37 -16.51
C GLY A 677 -6.73 -8.90 -17.92
N ILE A 678 -5.45 -8.98 -18.30
CA ILE A 678 -5.06 -9.51 -19.61
C ILE A 678 -5.38 -10.99 -19.75
N SER A 679 -5.21 -11.80 -18.70
CA SER A 679 -5.52 -13.23 -18.75
C SER A 679 -7.03 -13.47 -18.89
N ALA A 680 -7.86 -12.67 -18.21
CA ALA A 680 -9.31 -12.73 -18.36
C ALA A 680 -9.73 -12.38 -19.79
N MET A 681 -9.23 -11.25 -20.32
CA MET A 681 -9.53 -10.85 -21.69
C MET A 681 -9.05 -11.89 -22.72
N LYS A 682 -7.83 -12.41 -22.59
CA LYS A 682 -7.31 -13.48 -23.46
C LYS A 682 -8.20 -14.72 -23.44
N ARG A 683 -8.71 -15.15 -22.28
CA ARG A 683 -9.66 -16.26 -22.20
C ARG A 683 -10.94 -15.96 -22.97
N CYS A 684 -11.49 -14.75 -22.85
CA CYS A 684 -12.68 -14.34 -23.61
C CYS A 684 -12.40 -14.27 -25.12
N LEU A 685 -11.19 -13.91 -25.52
CA LEU A 685 -10.78 -13.87 -26.93
C LEU A 685 -10.63 -15.27 -27.53
N MET A 686 -10.07 -16.22 -26.77
CA MET A 686 -9.84 -17.60 -27.22
C MET A 686 -11.09 -18.49 -27.15
N SER A 687 -12.14 -18.09 -26.43
CA SER A 687 -13.37 -18.88 -26.34
C SER A 687 -14.11 -18.92 -27.68
N GLN A 688 -14.95 -19.94 -27.88
CA GLN A 688 -15.86 -19.98 -29.04
C GLN A 688 -17.13 -19.12 -28.85
N THR A 689 -17.24 -18.40 -27.73
CA THR A 689 -18.38 -17.53 -27.42
C THR A 689 -18.15 -16.12 -27.94
N SER A 690 -19.23 -15.36 -28.14
CA SER A 690 -19.14 -13.93 -28.42
C SER A 690 -18.57 -13.17 -27.23
N LEU A 691 -17.84 -12.10 -27.51
CA LEU A 691 -17.39 -11.14 -26.51
C LEU A 691 -18.57 -10.23 -26.14
N ASN A 692 -18.92 -10.17 -24.86
CA ASN A 692 -20.07 -9.38 -24.40
C ASN A 692 -19.63 -8.04 -23.77
N ASP A 693 -20.59 -7.14 -23.56
CA ASP A 693 -20.30 -5.81 -22.99
C ASP A 693 -19.74 -5.86 -21.57
N GLU A 694 -20.03 -6.92 -20.79
CA GLU A 694 -19.49 -7.08 -19.45
C GLU A 694 -17.99 -7.41 -19.50
N ASP A 695 -17.55 -8.26 -20.42
CA ASP A 695 -16.13 -8.56 -20.64
C ASP A 695 -15.34 -7.29 -20.95
N ILE A 696 -15.89 -6.44 -21.82
CA ILE A 696 -15.32 -5.12 -22.17
C ILE A 696 -15.25 -4.21 -20.94
N ARG A 697 -16.35 -4.08 -20.20
CA ARG A 697 -16.41 -3.25 -18.99
C ARG A 697 -15.39 -3.67 -17.95
N GLN A 698 -15.25 -4.97 -17.70
CA GLN A 698 -14.28 -5.49 -16.72
C GLN A 698 -12.84 -5.13 -17.11
N TYR A 699 -12.50 -5.19 -18.40
CA TYR A 699 -11.17 -4.77 -18.87
C TYR A 699 -10.96 -3.25 -18.81
N GLN A 700 -11.99 -2.46 -19.12
CA GLN A 700 -11.96 -1.00 -18.97
C GLN A 700 -11.76 -0.58 -17.52
N VAL A 701 -12.39 -1.26 -16.56
CA VAL A 701 -12.19 -1.03 -15.12
C VAL A 701 -10.71 -1.21 -14.75
N CYS A 702 -10.05 -2.28 -15.23
CA CYS A 702 -8.62 -2.49 -14.98
C CYS A 702 -7.76 -1.34 -15.55
N ILE A 703 -8.09 -0.87 -16.76
CA ILE A 703 -7.40 0.27 -17.39
C ILE A 703 -7.59 1.55 -16.56
N ASP A 704 -8.81 1.80 -16.08
CA ASP A 704 -9.13 2.99 -15.31
C ASP A 704 -8.46 2.97 -13.93
N HIS A 705 -8.39 1.82 -13.26
CA HIS A 705 -7.58 1.65 -12.05
C HIS A 705 -6.09 1.98 -12.30
N ALA A 706 -5.52 1.48 -13.40
CA ALA A 706 -4.14 1.79 -13.78
C ALA A 706 -3.94 3.29 -14.09
N LYS A 707 -4.95 3.97 -14.66
CA LYS A 707 -4.91 5.44 -14.86
C LYS A 707 -4.94 6.20 -13.52
N LEU A 708 -5.78 5.77 -12.57
CA LEU A 708 -5.84 6.38 -11.24
C LEU A 708 -4.50 6.23 -10.48
N ALA A 709 -3.78 5.14 -10.70
CA ALA A 709 -2.46 4.90 -10.10
C ALA A 709 -1.33 5.76 -10.70
N LYS A 710 -1.57 6.53 -11.77
CA LYS A 710 -0.54 7.25 -12.53
C LYS A 710 0.32 8.17 -11.66
N GLU A 711 -0.27 8.97 -10.78
CA GLU A 711 0.52 9.88 -9.93
C GLU A 711 1.38 9.12 -8.90
N VAL A 712 0.93 7.96 -8.42
CA VAL A 712 1.71 7.10 -7.53
C VAL A 712 2.91 6.53 -8.29
N GLN A 713 2.70 6.10 -9.54
CA GLN A 713 3.77 5.59 -10.41
C GLN A 713 4.83 6.67 -10.66
N GLU A 714 4.43 7.86 -11.09
CA GLU A 714 5.33 8.96 -11.43
C GLU A 714 6.13 9.46 -10.22
N ASN A 715 5.52 9.54 -9.04
CA ASN A 715 6.16 10.16 -7.86
C ASN A 715 6.92 9.18 -6.96
N HIS A 716 6.57 7.89 -6.98
CA HIS A 716 7.10 6.91 -6.03
C HIS A 716 7.68 5.63 -6.64
N LEU A 717 7.11 5.08 -7.72
CA LEU A 717 7.49 3.74 -8.21
C LEU A 717 8.43 3.75 -9.42
N GLY A 718 8.45 4.83 -10.22
CA GLY A 718 9.28 4.95 -11.41
C GLY A 718 8.71 4.27 -12.66
N ILE A 719 9.52 4.19 -13.72
CA ILE A 719 9.11 3.81 -15.09
C ILE A 719 8.86 2.28 -15.22
N GLU A 720 9.39 1.46 -14.31
CA GLU A 720 9.31 0.00 -14.40
C GLU A 720 7.93 -0.58 -14.03
N VAL A 721 7.00 0.25 -13.53
CA VAL A 721 5.65 -0.20 -13.14
C VAL A 721 4.65 -0.08 -14.29
N ILE A 722 3.76 -1.07 -14.38
CA ILE A 722 2.80 -1.25 -15.46
C ILE A 722 1.89 -0.03 -15.60
N SER A 723 1.98 0.64 -16.75
CA SER A 723 1.15 1.79 -17.08
C SER A 723 -0.19 1.35 -17.70
N SER A 724 -1.17 2.24 -17.70
CA SER A 724 -2.43 2.02 -18.40
C SER A 724 -2.26 1.77 -19.91
N THR A 725 -1.18 2.30 -20.52
CA THR A 725 -0.87 2.07 -21.94
C THR A 725 -0.49 0.61 -22.23
N ALA A 726 0.08 -0.11 -21.26
CA ALA A 726 0.44 -1.52 -21.43
C ALA A 726 -0.78 -2.42 -21.73
N PHE A 727 -1.95 -2.10 -21.15
CA PHE A 727 -3.20 -2.81 -21.45
C PHE A 727 -3.63 -2.61 -22.90
N ILE A 728 -3.57 -1.36 -23.40
CA ILE A 728 -3.92 -1.05 -24.80
C ILE A 728 -2.94 -1.72 -25.76
N GLU A 729 -1.64 -1.75 -25.43
CA GLU A 729 -0.62 -2.45 -26.21
C GLU A 729 -0.84 -3.98 -26.25
N ASP A 730 -1.14 -4.62 -25.11
CA ASP A 730 -1.46 -6.06 -25.09
C ASP A 730 -2.72 -6.36 -25.89
N LEU A 731 -3.77 -5.53 -25.76
CA LEU A 731 -5.00 -5.68 -26.53
C LEU A 731 -4.76 -5.51 -28.03
N ASN A 732 -3.98 -4.51 -28.43
CA ASN A 732 -3.58 -4.29 -29.83
C ASN A 732 -2.84 -5.50 -30.40
N ARG A 733 -1.91 -6.07 -29.61
CA ARG A 733 -1.19 -7.30 -29.94
C ARG A 733 -2.13 -8.51 -30.08
N GLN A 734 -3.14 -8.64 -29.21
CA GLN A 734 -4.13 -9.71 -29.34
C GLN A 734 -4.96 -9.57 -30.63
N VAL A 735 -5.38 -8.34 -30.96
CA VAL A 735 -6.07 -8.06 -32.23
C VAL A 735 -5.18 -8.45 -33.42
N ASP A 736 -3.90 -8.12 -33.39
CA ASP A 736 -2.97 -8.50 -34.46
C ASP A 736 -2.80 -10.02 -34.61
N LEU A 737 -2.73 -10.76 -33.50
CA LEU A 737 -2.68 -12.22 -33.52
C LEU A 737 -3.96 -12.84 -34.12
N MET A 738 -5.13 -12.29 -33.77
CA MET A 738 -6.40 -12.75 -34.36
C MET A 738 -6.50 -12.44 -35.85
N LEU A 739 -6.01 -11.29 -36.30
CA LEU A 739 -5.99 -10.92 -37.71
C LEU A 739 -5.05 -11.83 -38.52
N LEU A 740 -3.92 -12.25 -37.95
CA LEU A 740 -3.03 -13.25 -38.55
C LEU A 740 -3.71 -14.61 -38.69
N ASP A 741 -4.39 -15.08 -37.64
CA ASP A 741 -5.15 -16.35 -37.68
C ASP A 741 -6.26 -16.32 -38.74
N VAL A 742 -7.03 -15.23 -38.84
CA VAL A 742 -8.03 -15.04 -39.91
C VAL A 742 -7.37 -15.05 -41.30
N ARG A 743 -6.17 -14.47 -41.44
CA ARG A 743 -5.43 -14.45 -42.70
C ARG A 743 -4.95 -15.84 -43.11
N GLU A 744 -4.69 -16.77 -42.20
CA GLU A 744 -4.23 -18.12 -42.54
C GLU A 744 -5.39 -19.07 -42.87
N LYS A 745 -6.61 -18.79 -42.38
CA LYS A 745 -7.80 -19.63 -42.58
C LYS A 745 -8.45 -19.46 -43.94
N ASP A 746 -9.16 -20.51 -44.38
CA ASP A 746 -10.00 -20.46 -45.58
C ASP A 746 -11.29 -19.66 -45.33
N VAL A 747 -11.80 -18.99 -46.36
CA VAL A 747 -12.95 -18.07 -46.27
C VAL A 747 -14.27 -18.73 -45.82
N ASP A 748 -14.37 -20.06 -45.89
CA ASP A 748 -15.52 -20.84 -45.43
C ASP A 748 -15.39 -21.35 -43.99
N ASP A 749 -14.30 -21.02 -43.27
CA ASP A 749 -14.12 -21.36 -41.86
C ASP A 749 -15.02 -20.48 -40.96
N ILE A 750 -15.95 -21.12 -40.26
CA ILE A 750 -16.92 -20.48 -39.35
C ILE A 750 -16.23 -19.67 -38.24
N SER A 751 -15.01 -20.05 -37.81
CA SER A 751 -14.27 -19.33 -36.77
C SER A 751 -13.81 -17.93 -37.19
N ILE A 752 -13.74 -17.65 -38.50
CA ILE A 752 -13.45 -16.30 -39.02
C ILE A 752 -14.54 -15.33 -38.58
N ARG A 753 -15.81 -15.73 -38.69
CA ARG A 753 -16.95 -14.90 -38.30
C ARG A 753 -16.81 -14.44 -36.85
N MET A 754 -16.61 -15.40 -35.93
CA MET A 754 -16.46 -15.11 -34.51
C MET A 754 -15.27 -14.18 -34.23
N SER A 755 -14.16 -14.38 -34.94
CA SER A 755 -12.96 -13.55 -34.77
C SER A 755 -13.20 -12.11 -35.23
N LEU A 756 -13.84 -11.92 -36.40
CA LEU A 756 -14.19 -10.60 -36.92
C LEU A 756 -15.21 -9.88 -36.04
N GLU A 757 -16.22 -10.58 -35.51
CA GLU A 757 -17.19 -10.02 -34.57
C GLU A 757 -16.50 -9.51 -33.30
N LYS A 758 -15.59 -10.30 -32.70
CA LYS A 758 -14.82 -9.88 -31.52
C LYS A 758 -13.92 -8.68 -31.79
N ILE A 759 -13.19 -8.70 -32.91
CA ILE A 759 -12.32 -7.58 -33.31
C ILE A 759 -13.15 -6.30 -33.48
N LYS A 760 -14.31 -6.39 -34.14
CA LYS A 760 -15.23 -5.26 -34.31
C LYS A 760 -15.70 -4.71 -32.97
N THR A 761 -16.10 -5.57 -32.03
CA THR A 761 -16.50 -5.16 -30.68
C THR A 761 -15.36 -4.45 -29.94
N ILE A 762 -14.14 -4.97 -30.03
CA ILE A 762 -12.94 -4.35 -29.42
C ILE A 762 -12.66 -2.98 -30.03
N LEU A 763 -12.60 -2.85 -31.35
CA LEU A 763 -12.30 -1.58 -32.02
C LEU A 763 -13.36 -0.51 -31.73
N ASN A 764 -14.62 -0.91 -31.55
CA ASN A 764 -15.69 0.00 -31.14
C ASN A 764 -15.54 0.46 -29.67
N ALA A 765 -15.06 -0.42 -28.79
CA ALA A 765 -14.90 -0.12 -27.36
C ALA A 765 -13.61 0.64 -27.02
N PHE A 766 -12.58 0.54 -27.86
CA PHE A 766 -11.26 1.12 -27.63
C PHE A 766 -10.81 1.96 -28.84
N PRO A 767 -11.14 3.28 -28.84
CA PRO A 767 -10.86 4.17 -29.97
C PRO A 767 -9.37 4.39 -30.27
N ASP A 768 -8.50 4.11 -29.31
CA ASP A 768 -7.04 4.24 -29.46
C ASP A 768 -6.43 3.18 -30.39
N LEU A 769 -7.21 2.16 -30.77
CA LEU A 769 -6.81 1.13 -31.70
C LEU A 769 -7.08 1.55 -33.16
N ASP A 770 -6.20 1.16 -34.08
CA ASP A 770 -6.33 1.48 -35.49
C ASP A 770 -7.52 0.75 -36.14
N SER A 771 -8.59 1.50 -36.41
CA SER A 771 -9.81 0.97 -37.04
C SER A 771 -9.58 0.45 -38.46
N LYS A 772 -8.53 0.89 -39.16
CA LYS A 772 -8.19 0.42 -40.51
C LYS A 772 -7.78 -1.05 -40.55
N LYS A 773 -7.43 -1.63 -39.40
CA LYS A 773 -7.08 -3.05 -39.29
C LYS A 773 -8.20 -3.97 -39.78
N LEU A 774 -9.45 -3.61 -39.50
CA LEU A 774 -10.62 -4.40 -39.94
C LEU A 774 -10.81 -4.28 -41.47
N ASP A 775 -10.71 -3.07 -42.01
CA ASP A 775 -10.85 -2.84 -43.45
C ASP A 775 -9.78 -3.61 -44.24
N ASN A 776 -8.54 -3.60 -43.75
CA ASN A 776 -7.42 -4.31 -44.38
C ASN A 776 -7.64 -5.83 -44.42
N ILE A 777 -8.17 -6.45 -43.35
CA ILE A 777 -8.41 -7.90 -43.36
C ILE A 777 -9.63 -8.25 -44.23
N CYS A 778 -10.67 -7.41 -44.24
CA CYS A 778 -11.79 -7.55 -45.15
C CYS A 778 -11.33 -7.52 -46.61
N GLN A 779 -10.40 -6.63 -46.96
CA GLN A 779 -9.80 -6.59 -48.30
C GLN A 779 -9.04 -7.88 -48.66
N VAL A 780 -8.27 -8.44 -47.72
CA VAL A 780 -7.57 -9.73 -47.94
C VAL A 780 -8.57 -10.88 -48.15
N LEU A 781 -9.70 -10.88 -47.42
CA LEU A 781 -10.75 -11.89 -47.61
C LEU A 781 -11.43 -11.73 -48.98
N LEU A 782 -11.66 -10.50 -49.44
CA LEU A 782 -12.16 -10.24 -50.81
C LEU A 782 -11.20 -10.76 -51.87
N GLU A 783 -9.89 -10.53 -51.74
CA GLU A 783 -8.87 -11.06 -52.65
C GLU A 783 -8.85 -12.59 -52.67
N LYS A 784 -9.05 -13.25 -51.52
CA LYS A 784 -9.20 -14.71 -51.44
C LYS A 784 -10.46 -15.21 -52.16
N LEU A 785 -11.58 -14.50 -52.03
CA LEU A 785 -12.82 -14.82 -52.77
C LEU A 785 -12.62 -14.67 -54.28
N ASP A 786 -11.90 -13.64 -54.72
CA ASP A 786 -11.55 -13.47 -56.14
C ASP A 786 -10.63 -14.58 -56.65
N SER A 787 -9.66 -15.01 -55.85
CA SER A 787 -8.80 -16.15 -56.16
C SER A 787 -9.59 -17.46 -56.30
N LEU A 788 -10.62 -17.68 -55.48
CA LEU A 788 -11.55 -18.82 -55.63
C LEU A 788 -12.31 -18.75 -56.95
N VAL A 789 -12.78 -17.55 -57.35
CA VAL A 789 -13.46 -17.37 -58.64
C VAL A 789 -12.54 -17.70 -59.81
N VAL A 790 -11.28 -17.25 -59.78
CA VAL A 790 -10.29 -17.55 -60.82
C VAL A 790 -9.96 -19.04 -60.86
N SER A 791 -9.79 -19.67 -59.68
CA SER A 791 -9.49 -21.09 -59.56
C SER A 791 -10.64 -21.96 -60.06
N PHE A 792 -11.88 -21.60 -59.75
CA PHE A 792 -13.08 -22.25 -60.30
C PHE A 792 -13.09 -22.20 -61.83
N LYS A 793 -12.92 -21.00 -62.42
CA LYS A 793 -12.92 -20.83 -63.89
C LYS A 793 -11.83 -21.68 -64.55
N LYS A 794 -10.66 -21.80 -63.92
CA LYS A 794 -9.55 -22.66 -64.38
C LYS A 794 -9.88 -24.15 -64.29
N SER A 795 -10.47 -24.61 -63.18
CA SER A 795 -10.89 -26.01 -63.00
C SER A 795 -11.98 -26.41 -64.01
N ILE A 796 -12.96 -25.54 -64.26
CA ILE A 796 -13.97 -25.75 -65.32
C ILE A 796 -13.33 -25.86 -66.69
N SER A 797 -12.44 -24.93 -67.05
CA SER A 797 -11.76 -24.94 -68.36
C SER A 797 -10.85 -26.16 -68.58
N SER A 798 -10.50 -26.87 -67.50
CA SER A 798 -9.68 -28.09 -67.50
C SER A 798 -10.50 -29.36 -67.29
N ASN A 799 -11.84 -29.28 -67.29
CA ASN A 799 -12.77 -30.38 -67.02
C ASN A 799 -12.58 -31.08 -65.66
N LYS A 800 -12.04 -30.36 -64.66
CA LYS A 800 -11.84 -30.86 -63.30
C LYS A 800 -13.02 -30.47 -62.41
N PHE A 801 -14.14 -31.17 -62.57
CA PHE A 801 -15.41 -30.78 -61.95
C PHE A 801 -15.44 -30.95 -60.43
N ASP A 802 -14.69 -31.92 -59.87
CA ASP A 802 -14.60 -32.09 -58.41
C ASP A 802 -13.88 -30.91 -57.73
N GLU A 803 -12.79 -30.40 -58.34
CA GLU A 803 -12.10 -29.19 -57.87
C GLU A 803 -13.02 -27.96 -57.99
N ALA A 804 -13.77 -27.86 -59.09
CA ALA A 804 -14.73 -26.77 -59.28
C ALA A 804 -15.87 -26.82 -58.26
N ALA A 805 -16.41 -28.00 -57.98
CA ALA A 805 -17.42 -28.22 -56.94
C ALA A 805 -16.90 -27.75 -55.57
N SER A 806 -15.67 -28.14 -55.21
CA SER A 806 -15.03 -27.67 -53.97
C SER A 806 -14.96 -26.14 -53.89
N HIS A 807 -14.50 -25.46 -54.96
CA HIS A 807 -14.40 -24.00 -54.98
C HIS A 807 -15.76 -23.29 -54.86
N ILE A 808 -16.80 -23.76 -55.57
CA ILE A 808 -18.14 -23.15 -55.50
C ILE A 808 -18.84 -23.42 -54.16
N THR A 809 -18.59 -24.59 -53.53
CA THR A 809 -19.07 -24.88 -52.17
C THR A 809 -18.41 -23.97 -51.13
N LYS A 810 -17.08 -23.76 -51.22
CA LYS A 810 -16.37 -22.82 -50.33
C LYS A 810 -16.94 -21.40 -50.47
N LEU A 811 -17.14 -20.93 -51.70
CA LEU A 811 -17.74 -19.62 -51.96
C LEU A 811 -19.16 -19.51 -51.40
N TYR A 812 -19.98 -20.56 -51.58
CA TYR A 812 -21.34 -20.59 -51.04
C TYR A 812 -21.36 -20.50 -49.51
N ARG A 813 -20.51 -21.26 -48.82
CA ARG A 813 -20.39 -21.21 -47.36
C ARG A 813 -19.87 -19.85 -46.86
N ALA A 814 -18.95 -19.23 -47.59
CA ALA A 814 -18.42 -17.91 -47.26
C ALA A 814 -19.51 -16.82 -47.19
N ILE A 815 -20.62 -16.98 -47.91
CA ILE A 815 -21.77 -16.05 -47.82
C ILE A 815 -22.27 -15.97 -46.38
N ASP A 816 -22.46 -17.11 -45.70
CA ASP A 816 -23.01 -17.14 -44.34
C ASP A 816 -21.98 -16.75 -43.29
N VAL A 817 -20.70 -17.05 -43.54
CA VAL A 817 -19.57 -16.73 -42.66
C VAL A 817 -19.27 -15.22 -42.65
N LEU A 818 -19.34 -14.56 -43.82
CA LEU A 818 -18.85 -13.18 -44.00
C LEU A 818 -19.95 -12.12 -44.17
N GLN A 819 -21.23 -12.49 -44.24
CA GLN A 819 -22.35 -11.56 -44.48
C GLN A 819 -22.44 -10.35 -43.54
N ASP A 820 -21.94 -10.46 -42.31
CA ASP A 820 -22.01 -9.39 -41.30
C ASP A 820 -20.81 -8.41 -41.38
N HIS A 821 -19.84 -8.70 -42.25
CA HIS A 821 -18.56 -7.98 -42.38
C HIS A 821 -18.23 -7.53 -43.81
N LEU A 822 -18.76 -8.21 -44.82
CA LEU A 822 -18.61 -7.87 -46.24
C LEU A 822 -19.98 -7.69 -46.88
N ASP A 823 -20.04 -7.02 -48.05
CA ASP A 823 -21.30 -6.88 -48.78
C ASP A 823 -21.80 -8.24 -49.26
N ARG A 824 -22.89 -8.70 -48.66
CA ARG A 824 -23.53 -9.98 -48.97
C ARG A 824 -23.93 -10.07 -50.43
N GLU A 825 -24.39 -8.97 -51.04
CA GLU A 825 -24.82 -8.98 -52.43
C GLU A 825 -23.61 -9.09 -53.38
N GLU A 826 -22.45 -8.56 -53.00
CA GLU A 826 -21.20 -8.73 -53.75
C GLU A 826 -20.76 -10.21 -53.78
N ILE A 827 -20.76 -10.89 -52.63
CA ILE A 827 -20.36 -12.31 -52.56
C ILE A 827 -21.37 -13.18 -53.33
N LYS A 828 -22.67 -12.91 -53.19
CA LYS A 828 -23.71 -13.60 -53.96
C LYS A 828 -23.56 -13.38 -55.46
N ALA A 829 -23.23 -12.16 -55.90
CA ALA A 829 -22.99 -11.86 -57.31
C ALA A 829 -21.84 -12.72 -57.87
N LYS A 830 -20.73 -12.87 -57.12
CA LYS A 830 -19.64 -13.78 -57.48
C LYS A 830 -20.11 -15.24 -57.57
N TYR A 831 -20.95 -15.70 -56.63
CA TYR A 831 -21.51 -17.06 -56.66
C TYR A 831 -22.41 -17.30 -57.89
N VAL A 832 -23.30 -16.35 -58.22
CA VAL A 832 -24.14 -16.42 -59.43
C VAL A 832 -23.28 -16.41 -60.70
N GLN A 833 -22.25 -15.56 -60.75
CA GLN A 833 -21.31 -15.49 -61.87
C GLN A 833 -20.63 -16.86 -62.13
N LEU A 834 -20.30 -17.62 -61.09
CA LEU A 834 -19.71 -18.96 -61.26
C LEU A 834 -20.70 -19.95 -61.91
N LYS A 835 -21.98 -19.90 -61.52
CA LYS A 835 -23.03 -20.72 -62.14
C LYS A 835 -23.20 -20.38 -63.62
N GLU A 836 -23.30 -19.09 -63.93
CA GLU A 836 -23.43 -18.62 -65.30
C GLU A 836 -22.20 -19.00 -66.14
N TYR A 837 -20.99 -18.88 -65.59
CA TYR A 837 -19.76 -19.27 -66.26
C TYR A 837 -19.74 -20.76 -66.60
N PHE A 838 -20.14 -21.63 -65.67
CA PHE A 838 -20.26 -23.06 -65.92
C PHE A 838 -21.25 -23.35 -67.07
N LEU A 839 -22.47 -22.79 -66.97
CA LEU A 839 -23.50 -22.99 -68.00
C LEU A 839 -23.05 -22.48 -69.36
N HIS A 840 -22.36 -21.33 -69.40
CA HIS A 840 -21.80 -20.79 -70.64
C HIS A 840 -20.72 -21.71 -71.23
N HIS A 841 -19.80 -22.22 -70.40
CA HIS A 841 -18.74 -23.14 -70.85
C HIS A 841 -19.31 -24.42 -71.45
N VAL A 842 -20.29 -25.03 -70.78
CA VAL A 842 -20.96 -26.23 -71.27
C VAL A 842 -21.70 -25.96 -72.59
N ASN A 843 -22.43 -24.84 -72.66
CA ASN A 843 -23.15 -24.46 -73.88
C ASN A 843 -22.22 -24.10 -75.06
N ASP A 844 -21.06 -23.49 -74.82
CA ASP A 844 -20.06 -23.23 -75.87
C ASP A 844 -19.49 -24.53 -76.43
N CYS A 845 -19.18 -25.49 -75.55
CA CYS A 845 -18.77 -26.83 -75.96
C CYS A 845 -19.86 -27.53 -76.79
N LEU A 846 -21.12 -27.45 -76.39
CA LEU A 846 -22.26 -27.99 -77.17
C LEU A 846 -22.50 -27.22 -78.48
N GLY A 847 -22.25 -25.91 -78.51
CA GLY A 847 -22.38 -25.07 -79.69
C GLY A 847 -21.47 -25.52 -80.83
N LYS A 848 -20.26 -25.99 -80.51
CA LYS A 848 -19.31 -26.56 -81.50
C LYS A 848 -19.88 -27.80 -82.20
N LEU A 849 -20.74 -28.54 -81.52
CA LEU A 849 -21.39 -29.74 -82.08
C LEU A 849 -22.50 -29.40 -83.08
N LYS A 850 -23.15 -28.24 -82.98
CA LYS A 850 -24.22 -27.85 -83.92
C LYS A 850 -23.73 -27.82 -85.36
N TYR A 851 -22.50 -27.37 -85.60
CA TYR A 851 -21.90 -27.40 -86.93
C TYR A 851 -21.57 -28.84 -87.37
N ILE A 852 -21.00 -29.64 -86.47
CA ILE A 852 -20.66 -31.05 -86.73
C ILE A 852 -21.90 -31.85 -87.14
N PHE A 853 -23.02 -31.66 -86.44
CA PHE A 853 -24.29 -32.33 -86.76
C PHE A 853 -24.96 -31.84 -88.06
N THR A 854 -24.41 -30.85 -88.76
CA THR A 854 -24.85 -30.47 -90.11
C THR A 854 -23.98 -31.03 -91.22
N GLN A 855 -22.81 -31.61 -90.88
CA GLN A 855 -21.89 -32.16 -91.87
C GLN A 855 -22.42 -33.49 -92.44
N THR A 856 -22.08 -33.79 -93.69
CA THR A 856 -22.47 -35.05 -94.35
C THR A 856 -21.50 -36.20 -94.07
N LYS A 857 -20.30 -35.89 -93.57
CA LYS A 857 -19.26 -36.87 -93.23
C LYS A 857 -18.49 -36.36 -92.02
N LEU A 858 -18.26 -37.22 -91.04
CA LEU A 858 -17.42 -36.92 -89.89
C LEU A 858 -15.97 -37.30 -90.18
N ASP A 859 -15.04 -36.44 -89.82
CA ASP A 859 -13.64 -36.81 -89.72
C ASP A 859 -13.28 -37.29 -88.30
N LYS A 860 -12.02 -37.71 -88.11
CA LYS A 860 -11.54 -38.17 -86.81
C LYS A 860 -11.59 -37.07 -85.75
N ASN A 861 -11.34 -35.82 -86.14
CA ASN A 861 -11.35 -34.66 -85.26
C ASN A 861 -12.78 -34.33 -84.80
N ASP A 862 -13.79 -34.46 -85.67
CA ASP A 862 -15.20 -34.31 -85.32
C ASP A 862 -15.65 -35.35 -84.27
N ILE A 863 -15.26 -36.62 -84.44
CA ILE A 863 -15.54 -37.70 -83.49
C ILE A 863 -14.84 -37.46 -82.15
N ASP A 864 -13.58 -36.99 -82.18
CA ASP A 864 -12.83 -36.65 -80.98
C ASP A 864 -13.48 -35.48 -80.21
N ILE A 865 -14.08 -34.51 -80.91
CA ILE A 865 -14.84 -33.40 -80.29
C ILE A 865 -16.14 -33.92 -79.66
N ILE A 866 -16.91 -34.77 -80.35
CA ILE A 866 -18.13 -35.39 -79.81
C ILE A 866 -17.81 -36.17 -78.53
N ASN A 867 -16.81 -37.05 -78.57
CA ASN A 867 -16.41 -37.85 -77.41
C ASN A 867 -15.96 -36.96 -76.24
N ARG A 868 -15.19 -35.91 -76.51
CA ARG A 868 -14.76 -34.96 -75.47
C ARG A 868 -15.96 -34.26 -74.81
N CYS A 869 -16.97 -33.86 -75.57
CA CYS A 869 -18.18 -33.23 -75.03
C CYS A 869 -19.05 -34.20 -74.23
N VAL A 870 -19.20 -35.46 -74.68
CA VAL A 870 -19.91 -36.51 -73.94
C VAL A 870 -19.20 -36.79 -72.61
N CYS A 871 -17.89 -37.06 -72.63
CA CYS A 871 -17.12 -37.32 -71.40
C CYS A 871 -17.14 -36.12 -70.45
N MET A 872 -17.09 -34.88 -70.96
CA MET A 872 -17.18 -33.68 -70.14
C MET A 872 -18.53 -33.59 -69.40
N LEU A 873 -19.65 -33.77 -70.11
CA LEU A 873 -20.98 -33.72 -69.51
C LEU A 873 -21.26 -34.92 -68.59
N GLU A 874 -20.76 -36.10 -68.94
CA GLU A 874 -20.85 -37.29 -68.09
C GLU A 874 -20.08 -37.09 -66.78
N ASN A 875 -18.86 -36.54 -66.84
CA ASN A 875 -18.10 -36.19 -65.64
C ASN A 875 -18.81 -35.13 -64.79
N ALA A 876 -19.33 -34.07 -65.42
CA ALA A 876 -20.09 -33.04 -64.70
C ALA A 876 -21.38 -33.58 -64.07
N LYS A 877 -22.08 -34.50 -64.76
CA LYS A 877 -23.26 -35.21 -64.26
C LYS A 877 -22.91 -36.12 -63.09
N ASN A 878 -21.74 -36.75 -63.09
CA ASN A 878 -21.34 -37.67 -62.03
C ASN A 878 -20.73 -36.99 -60.78
N THR A 879 -20.37 -35.70 -60.85
CA THR A 879 -19.91 -34.92 -59.68
C THR A 879 -21.10 -34.45 -58.83
N PHE A 880 -21.48 -35.25 -57.82
CA PHE A 880 -22.60 -34.97 -56.91
C PHE A 880 -22.53 -33.59 -56.24
N ASP A 881 -21.35 -33.17 -55.75
CA ASP A 881 -21.20 -31.89 -55.06
C ASP A 881 -21.49 -30.69 -55.98
N LEU A 882 -21.26 -30.81 -57.28
CA LEU A 882 -21.56 -29.76 -58.25
C LEU A 882 -23.08 -29.61 -58.48
N GLN A 883 -23.82 -30.73 -58.43
CA GLN A 883 -25.28 -30.75 -58.56
C GLN A 883 -25.99 -30.02 -57.40
N SER A 884 -25.34 -29.94 -56.24
CA SER A 884 -25.87 -29.17 -55.09
C SER A 884 -25.88 -27.66 -55.34
N HIS A 885 -25.14 -27.19 -56.33
CA HIS A 885 -25.02 -25.77 -56.69
C HIS A 885 -25.63 -25.43 -58.06
N ILE A 886 -25.62 -26.38 -59.00
CA ILE A 886 -26.13 -26.22 -60.37
C ILE A 886 -27.22 -27.28 -60.56
N PHE A 887 -28.45 -26.88 -60.92
CA PHE A 887 -29.59 -27.77 -60.87
C PHE A 887 -29.34 -29.06 -61.66
N GLU A 888 -29.53 -30.21 -61.00
CA GLU A 888 -29.36 -31.53 -61.59
C GLU A 888 -30.18 -31.69 -62.88
N GLU A 889 -31.39 -31.12 -62.91
CA GLU A 889 -32.26 -31.08 -64.08
C GLU A 889 -31.63 -30.35 -65.28
N GLU A 890 -30.82 -29.31 -65.06
CA GLU A 890 -30.17 -28.56 -66.13
C GLU A 890 -29.02 -29.36 -66.75
N ILE A 891 -28.17 -29.99 -65.94
CA ILE A 891 -27.07 -30.84 -66.42
C ILE A 891 -27.62 -32.09 -67.11
N ASN A 892 -28.63 -32.74 -66.51
CA ASN A 892 -29.30 -33.90 -67.11
C ASN A 892 -29.97 -33.52 -68.43
N LYS A 893 -30.71 -32.41 -68.49
CA LYS A 893 -31.35 -31.95 -69.74
C LYS A 893 -30.33 -31.66 -70.83
N LEU A 894 -29.17 -31.08 -70.50
CA LEU A 894 -28.09 -30.85 -71.46
C LEU A 894 -27.46 -32.16 -71.95
N TYR A 895 -27.27 -33.13 -71.06
CA TYR A 895 -26.75 -34.46 -71.41
C TYR A 895 -27.73 -35.26 -72.28
N GLU A 896 -29.00 -35.35 -71.90
CA GLU A 896 -30.03 -36.06 -72.65
C GLU A 896 -30.28 -35.40 -74.02
N ASN A 897 -30.25 -34.06 -74.10
CA ASN A 897 -30.34 -33.35 -75.38
C ASN A 897 -29.12 -33.65 -76.26
N LEU A 898 -27.91 -33.73 -75.70
CA LEU A 898 -26.72 -34.14 -76.46
C LEU A 898 -26.86 -35.56 -77.00
N LEU A 899 -27.26 -36.52 -76.17
CA LEU A 899 -27.47 -37.91 -76.61
C LEU A 899 -28.54 -38.00 -77.71
N SER A 900 -29.66 -37.30 -77.54
CA SER A 900 -30.73 -37.25 -78.54
C SER A 900 -30.24 -36.67 -79.87
N ASN A 901 -29.46 -35.58 -79.85
CA ASN A 901 -28.90 -34.99 -81.08
C ASN A 901 -27.90 -35.94 -81.77
N ILE A 902 -27.06 -36.65 -80.99
CA ILE A 902 -26.15 -37.67 -81.53
C ILE A 902 -26.96 -38.78 -82.21
N MET A 903 -27.99 -39.31 -81.54
CA MET A 903 -28.84 -40.37 -82.09
C MET A 903 -29.54 -39.94 -83.38
N ILE A 904 -30.17 -38.76 -83.38
CA ILE A 904 -30.85 -38.21 -84.57
C ILE A 904 -29.88 -38.07 -85.74
N TYR A 905 -28.67 -37.54 -85.49
CA TYR A 905 -27.67 -37.36 -86.53
C TYR A 905 -27.19 -38.68 -87.13
N PHE A 906 -26.90 -39.69 -86.29
CA PHE A 906 -26.49 -41.01 -86.78
C PHE A 906 -27.65 -41.75 -87.48
N GLU A 907 -28.89 -41.57 -87.04
CA GLU A 907 -30.07 -42.09 -87.76
C GLU A 907 -30.22 -41.45 -89.15
N GLU A 908 -29.96 -40.15 -89.30
CA GLU A 908 -29.94 -39.50 -90.62
C GLU A 908 -28.81 -40.02 -91.51
N ILE A 909 -27.61 -40.23 -90.97
CA ILE A 909 -26.51 -40.84 -91.71
C ILE A 909 -26.88 -42.25 -92.16
N ILE A 910 -27.44 -43.08 -91.27
CA ILE A 910 -27.87 -44.45 -91.60
C ILE A 910 -28.94 -44.42 -92.70
N LYS A 911 -29.92 -43.51 -92.61
CA LYS A 911 -30.93 -43.33 -93.67
C LYS A 911 -30.30 -42.95 -95.00
N ARG A 912 -29.32 -42.03 -95.01
CA ARG A 912 -28.61 -41.62 -96.24
C ARG A 912 -27.76 -42.75 -96.82
N ILE A 913 -27.04 -43.50 -95.99
CA ILE A 913 -26.28 -44.69 -96.39
C ILE A 913 -27.23 -45.73 -96.99
N ASN A 914 -28.39 -45.98 -96.37
CA ASN A 914 -29.39 -46.91 -96.91
C ASN A 914 -29.94 -46.43 -98.26
N VAL A 915 -30.20 -45.13 -98.43
CA VAL A 915 -30.61 -44.54 -99.73
C VAL A 915 -29.50 -44.63 -100.79
N GLU A 916 -28.23 -44.40 -100.42
CA GLU A 916 -27.09 -44.58 -101.33
C GLU A 916 -26.88 -46.06 -101.71
N LEU A 917 -27.05 -46.99 -100.76
CA LEU A 917 -27.01 -48.44 -101.01
C LEU A 917 -28.19 -48.91 -101.88
N GLU A 918 -29.39 -48.34 -101.71
CA GLU A 918 -30.55 -48.59 -102.58
C GLU A 918 -30.34 -48.00 -104.00
N ASN A 919 -29.64 -46.86 -104.11
CA ASN A 919 -29.27 -46.25 -105.38
C ASN A 919 -28.10 -46.96 -106.09
N GLU A 920 -27.14 -47.55 -105.36
CA GLU A 920 -26.12 -48.43 -105.94
C GLU A 920 -26.72 -49.77 -106.39
N ASN A 921 -27.70 -50.30 -105.65
CA ASN A 921 -28.44 -51.51 -106.06
C ASN A 921 -29.35 -51.28 -107.29
N SER A 922 -29.61 -50.03 -107.70
CA SER A 922 -30.33 -49.73 -108.95
C SER A 922 -29.41 -49.61 -110.18
N PHE A 923 -28.09 -49.82 -110.05
CA PHE A 923 -27.16 -49.96 -111.17
C PHE A 923 -26.77 -51.42 -111.52
N HIS A 924 -27.39 -52.42 -110.87
CA HIS A 924 -27.29 -53.82 -111.30
C HIS A 924 -28.66 -54.41 -111.61
N VAL A 925 -29.19 -54.05 -112.78
CA VAL A 925 -30.15 -54.87 -113.53
C VAL A 925 -29.58 -55.10 -114.93
N GLU A 926 -29.11 -56.33 -115.17
CA GLU A 926 -29.39 -57.04 -116.44
C GLU A 926 -30.19 -58.29 -116.09
#